data_AF-A0A1Y4CY84-F1
#
_entry.id   AF-A0A1Y4CY84-F1
#
_cell.length_a   1.000
_cell.length_b   1.000
_cell.length_c   1.000
_cell.angle_alpha   90.00
_cell.angle_beta   90.00
_cell.angle_gamma   90.00
#
_symmetry.space_group_name_H-M   'P 1'
#
loop_
_entity.id
_entity.type
_entity.pdbx_description
1 polymer ?
#
loop_
_entity_poly.entity_id
_entity_poly.type
_entity_poly.pdbx_seq_one_letter_code
_entity_poly.pdbx_strand_id
1 'polypeptide(L)'
;MKKTIWGWWCGIATCTALCGCVGTGNGPDAADYTRGIGVYPGNPKEDFSPKLVQDDTYRNLAYMRATRQSSAYDYNLTSQLTTDGLIARELPPYFILSTPEGEVPKREKEWMIDGGPYSRNTVYGEDTYFQFALKHYRKKIRQVRLTGTLAYDAGKAKGGYEMTWEGSFDGQSWTTLDSHRGKGLPGEASRRNIRVNDPNKQTDELSMPVRRLNETFSFSDTTSYALYRLRLKMKGAYAWIFHEAECMDEQGAVDLKPSQFFASAWMSATTGKEWIEVDLGTCAEFDQIVLHWLNKAVKGKIQISDDASTWQEIASLPGGENPTDMIQVKGKARYVRVWMEEPANQERYILSEIEIKGRGGLVPRPADQAPAAEGKINLAGGNWRLQRASEVKESGKILSTSAYEPEGWIVATVPGTVLSSYKNIGALPDPNYADNQRIISESFFNANFWYRNEFEVPKGFKRECVLLHLDGINWKANIFLNGEKVGRMEGAFIRGQFDVTSLLKEGKNVLAVEIIRNEHIGAVKEKNKQSTDFNGGILGADNPTFHASIGWDWIPTIRGRNIGIWNDVFLSSTGPVTLQDPYVATKLPLPDTTSACLIPEVVVKNQGSSRVEGILKGQIGEVSFEQPVALAAHEERTVRFEPLQFPHPRLWWPNGYGTPYLYNARFTFSLNEEVSDTKNFRVGIRQVDFKEDNHILNLYINGRRFIGMGGNWGFSESNLNYRRREYEAAVAYHADMNFTMLRNWVGMIGDEELYEACDKYGILVWQDFWLANPSDGPDPYDPEMFIANAQDYVKRIRHHASIGLYCGRNEGYPPKEIDDALRRIVRDTHPGIHYISSSADDVVSGHGPYRMLPAKEYFTLKSGNDKFHSERGMPNVMTYESFLRTYSPEGIWPPSDEWGLHDYTLEGAQGAASFNDIIAQGYGEPQSAKEFAELAQWVNYDGHRSLFESRSAHRMGLLMWMSHPCWPSMVWQTYDYYFEPTAAYFAIKKACEPLHVQWNPATDEVEVVNYRAGHHPVLTVEARVLNLDASVVWTQEAKVDSREDTTEKCIRLEFPDDLTKVHFIHLKLKEGDRILSENFYHRSLEENNYQDLKKLARVSLDSHFQYEKAADGTWQGIATIENPSSVPALMVRLNVVGEQDGGQFLPIFYADNYFALLPGEQKEVRIRWKEEDTRGQKPRLEISGYNVD
;
A
#
# COMPACT_ATOMS: atom_id res chain seq x y z
N MET A 1 6.37 -47.27 -10.52
CA MET A 1 6.79 -46.77 -11.84
C MET A 1 6.59 -45.25 -11.80
N LYS A 2 7.48 -44.40 -11.29
CA LYS A 2 8.85 -44.00 -11.72
C LYS A 2 8.94 -43.62 -13.20
N LYS A 3 9.13 -42.31 -13.43
CA LYS A 3 9.51 -41.57 -14.66
C LYS A 3 8.45 -41.38 -15.75
N THR A 4 7.64 -40.32 -15.64
CA THR A 4 7.42 -39.26 -16.65
C THR A 4 6.51 -38.18 -16.04
N ILE A 5 6.48 -36.96 -16.60
CA ILE A 5 5.71 -35.78 -16.18
C ILE A 5 6.42 -34.89 -15.13
N TRP A 6 7.65 -34.45 -15.41
CA TRP A 6 8.22 -33.22 -14.85
C TRP A 6 9.04 -32.59 -15.98
N GLY A 7 8.35 -31.82 -16.79
CA GLY A 7 8.89 -31.07 -17.91
C GLY A 7 7.72 -30.27 -18.43
N TRP A 8 7.92 -28.97 -18.58
CA TRP A 8 6.90 -27.93 -18.79
C TRP A 8 6.35 -27.39 -17.46
N TRP A 9 6.49 -26.08 -17.26
CA TRP A 9 6.10 -25.26 -16.08
C TRP A 9 7.12 -25.03 -14.95
N CYS A 10 8.40 -24.83 -15.29
CA CYS A 10 9.31 -23.99 -14.49
C CYS A 10 10.01 -22.98 -15.42
N GLY A 11 9.23 -22.06 -15.97
CA GLY A 11 9.76 -20.78 -16.43
C GLY A 11 9.73 -19.85 -15.23
N ILE A 12 10.84 -19.78 -14.50
CA ILE A 12 11.05 -18.70 -13.54
C ILE A 12 10.80 -17.40 -14.29
N ALA A 13 9.86 -16.60 -13.81
CA ALA A 13 9.66 -15.22 -14.24
C ALA A 13 10.91 -14.41 -13.90
N THR A 14 11.97 -14.65 -14.67
CA THR A 14 13.09 -13.75 -14.79
C THR A 14 12.55 -12.57 -15.56
N CYS A 15 12.64 -11.37 -14.98
CA CYS A 15 12.69 -10.11 -15.71
C CYS A 15 13.84 -10.18 -16.74
N THR A 16 13.65 -10.91 -17.82
CA THR A 16 14.47 -10.81 -19.02
C THR A 16 13.76 -9.80 -19.90
N ALA A 17 14.15 -8.55 -19.73
CA ALA A 17 13.96 -7.55 -20.77
C ALA A 17 14.47 -8.15 -22.08
N LEU A 18 13.59 -8.16 -23.08
CA LEU A 18 13.86 -8.52 -24.46
C LEU A 18 15.11 -7.78 -24.97
N CYS A 19 16.22 -8.51 -25.11
CA CYS A 19 17.37 -8.07 -25.89
C CYS A 19 17.52 -8.98 -27.12
N GLY A 20 16.89 -8.54 -28.22
CA GLY A 20 17.47 -8.50 -29.57
C GLY A 20 17.75 -9.81 -30.32
N CYS A 21 16.82 -10.17 -31.21
CA CYS A 21 17.15 -10.50 -32.60
C CYS A 21 16.20 -9.69 -33.50
N VAL A 22 16.67 -8.55 -34.02
CA VAL A 22 15.92 -7.72 -34.96
C VAL A 22 15.88 -8.43 -36.32
N GLY A 23 14.83 -9.21 -36.55
CA GLY A 23 14.35 -9.49 -37.90
C GLY A 23 13.55 -8.28 -38.37
N THR A 24 13.91 -7.73 -39.54
CA THR A 24 13.13 -6.67 -40.20
C THR A 24 11.76 -7.21 -40.62
N GLY A 25 10.79 -7.13 -39.72
CA GLY A 25 9.38 -7.37 -39.98
C GLY A 25 8.55 -6.29 -39.29
N ASN A 26 7.55 -5.75 -39.98
CA ASN A 26 6.60 -4.76 -39.46
C ASN A 26 5.71 -5.38 -38.36
N GLY A 27 6.27 -5.64 -37.17
CA GLY A 27 5.53 -5.95 -35.95
C GLY A 27 5.34 -4.70 -35.08
N PRO A 28 4.34 -4.67 -34.18
CA PRO A 28 4.19 -3.59 -33.21
C PRO A 28 5.41 -3.47 -32.29
N ASP A 29 5.75 -2.25 -31.89
CA ASP A 29 6.92 -1.96 -31.04
C ASP A 29 6.63 -2.36 -29.59
N ALA A 30 7.66 -2.71 -28.80
CA ALA A 30 7.50 -3.03 -27.38
C ALA A 30 6.88 -1.88 -26.54
N ALA A 31 6.91 -0.65 -27.06
CA ALA A 31 6.26 0.53 -26.47
C ALA A 31 4.73 0.55 -26.62
N ASP A 32 4.16 -0.35 -27.43
CA ASP A 32 2.73 -0.49 -27.66
C ASP A 32 2.06 -1.41 -26.61
N TYR A 33 2.84 -2.09 -25.76
CA TYR A 33 2.38 -3.02 -24.73
C TYR A 33 2.80 -2.60 -23.32
N THR A 34 2.25 -3.25 -22.28
CA THR A 34 2.62 -3.00 -20.89
C THR A 34 4.02 -3.54 -20.55
N ARG A 35 4.62 -3.02 -19.47
CA ARG A 35 5.90 -3.50 -18.89
C ARG A 35 5.80 -4.87 -18.22
N GLY A 36 4.60 -5.44 -18.11
CA GLY A 36 4.34 -6.73 -17.49
C GLY A 36 3.47 -6.63 -16.23
N ILE A 37 2.99 -7.80 -15.80
CA ILE A 37 2.11 -7.94 -14.64
C ILE A 37 2.89 -7.63 -13.35
N GLY A 38 2.36 -6.75 -12.49
CA GLY A 38 3.00 -6.36 -11.22
C GLY A 38 4.19 -5.41 -11.35
N VAL A 39 4.48 -4.91 -12.56
CA VAL A 39 5.58 -3.97 -12.84
C VAL A 39 5.00 -2.58 -13.08
N TYR A 40 5.19 -1.69 -12.10
CA TYR A 40 4.58 -0.35 -12.11
C TYR A 40 5.62 0.78 -12.28
N PRO A 41 5.29 1.88 -12.99
CA PRO A 41 4.08 2.07 -13.80
C PRO A 41 4.00 1.08 -14.95
N GLY A 42 2.80 0.62 -15.31
CA GLY A 42 2.63 -0.45 -16.31
C GLY A 42 2.79 0.04 -17.74
N ASN A 43 2.44 1.30 -17.99
CA ASN A 43 2.57 1.95 -19.29
C ASN A 43 4.03 2.42 -19.53
N PRO A 44 4.73 1.92 -20.57
CA PRO A 44 6.10 2.35 -20.85
C PRO A 44 6.26 3.86 -21.11
N LYS A 45 5.20 4.57 -21.50
CA LYS A 45 5.22 6.02 -21.74
C LYS A 45 5.19 6.85 -20.45
N GLU A 46 4.83 6.23 -19.33
CA GLU A 46 4.81 6.82 -17.99
C GLU A 46 6.01 6.35 -17.14
N ASP A 47 6.88 5.50 -17.70
CA ASP A 47 8.08 4.99 -17.05
C ASP A 47 9.31 5.86 -17.33
N PHE A 48 9.84 6.48 -16.28
CA PHE A 48 11.04 7.30 -16.34
C PHE A 48 12.23 6.65 -15.63
N SER A 49 12.15 5.33 -15.37
CA SER A 49 13.25 4.56 -14.80
C SER A 49 14.44 4.45 -15.76
N PRO A 50 15.69 4.39 -15.24
CA PRO A 50 16.86 4.17 -16.08
C PRO A 50 16.81 2.82 -16.79
N LYS A 51 17.29 2.80 -18.04
CA LYS A 51 17.48 1.55 -18.80
C LYS A 51 18.79 0.90 -18.40
N LEU A 52 18.76 -0.37 -18.00
CA LEU A 52 19.97 -1.15 -17.78
C LEU A 52 20.50 -1.66 -19.13
N VAL A 53 21.71 -1.23 -19.50
CA VAL A 53 22.36 -1.62 -20.76
C VAL A 53 23.64 -2.41 -20.49
N GLN A 54 23.96 -3.33 -21.40
CA GLN A 54 25.23 -4.06 -21.35
C GLN A 54 26.41 -3.11 -21.53
N ASP A 55 27.49 -3.36 -20.80
CA ASP A 55 28.72 -2.58 -20.84
C ASP A 55 29.94 -3.50 -20.68
N ASP A 56 30.98 -3.30 -21.48
CA ASP A 56 32.17 -4.19 -21.51
C ASP A 56 33.44 -3.56 -20.89
N THR A 57 33.28 -2.46 -20.15
CA THR A 57 34.40 -1.81 -19.47
C THR A 57 34.87 -2.66 -18.30
N TYR A 58 36.19 -2.71 -18.09
CA TYR A 58 36.77 -3.43 -16.96
C TYR A 58 36.56 -2.62 -15.67
N ARG A 59 35.75 -3.13 -14.75
CA ARG A 59 35.30 -2.40 -13.53
C ARG A 59 34.94 -3.34 -12.39
N ASN A 60 34.51 -2.78 -11.25
CA ASN A 60 33.76 -3.54 -10.24
C ASN A 60 32.35 -3.84 -10.78
N LEU A 61 32.10 -5.09 -11.18
CA LEU A 61 30.81 -5.57 -11.67
C LEU A 61 29.78 -5.68 -10.55
N ALA A 62 30.20 -5.80 -9.29
CA ALA A 62 29.33 -5.87 -8.13
C ALA A 62 28.79 -4.48 -7.71
N TYR A 63 29.41 -3.39 -8.14
CA TYR A 63 29.01 -2.05 -7.73
C TYR A 63 27.55 -1.75 -8.08
N MET A 64 26.76 -1.36 -7.07
CA MET A 64 25.33 -1.10 -7.15
C MET A 64 24.56 -2.28 -7.76
N ARG A 65 24.86 -3.50 -7.32
CA ARG A 65 24.14 -4.72 -7.70
C ARG A 65 23.41 -5.34 -6.52
N ALA A 66 22.23 -5.88 -6.81
CA ALA A 66 21.42 -6.59 -5.85
C ALA A 66 22.19 -7.75 -5.21
N THR A 67 21.97 -7.94 -3.91
CA THR A 67 22.52 -9.06 -3.16
C THR A 67 21.42 -9.92 -2.55
N ARG A 68 21.78 -11.12 -2.10
CA ARG A 68 21.00 -11.96 -1.19
C ARG A 68 21.91 -12.41 -0.06
N GLN A 69 21.32 -12.79 1.07
CA GLN A 69 22.07 -13.20 2.25
C GLN A 69 21.40 -14.37 2.95
N SER A 70 22.21 -15.17 3.66
CA SER A 70 21.71 -16.20 4.59
C SER A 70 21.00 -15.61 5.80
N SER A 71 21.54 -14.51 6.33
CA SER A 71 21.03 -13.85 7.53
C SER A 71 21.60 -12.43 7.65
N ALA A 72 21.00 -11.62 8.53
CA ALA A 72 21.56 -10.36 9.00
C ALA A 72 21.18 -10.14 10.47
N TYR A 73 22.11 -9.62 11.26
CA TYR A 73 21.94 -9.42 12.71
C TYR A 73 20.76 -8.49 13.05
N ASP A 74 20.59 -7.42 12.28
CA ASP A 74 19.53 -6.42 12.39
C ASP A 74 19.05 -5.95 11.02
N TYR A 75 18.29 -4.85 10.95
CA TYR A 75 17.79 -4.27 9.71
C TYR A 75 18.70 -3.17 9.13
N ASN A 76 19.85 -2.92 9.77
CA ASN A 76 20.79 -1.87 9.38
C ASN A 76 21.98 -2.47 8.62
N LEU A 77 22.53 -3.57 9.13
CA LEU A 77 23.75 -4.21 8.64
C LEU A 77 23.42 -5.35 7.66
N THR A 78 22.85 -4.98 6.51
CA THR A 78 22.35 -5.90 5.48
C THR A 78 23.31 -6.02 4.29
N SER A 79 23.17 -7.09 3.50
CA SER A 79 24.05 -7.39 2.37
C SER A 79 23.97 -6.38 1.24
N GLN A 80 22.92 -5.56 1.14
CA GLN A 80 22.87 -4.46 0.17
C GLN A 80 24.15 -3.60 0.25
N LEU A 81 24.63 -3.37 1.49
CA LEU A 81 25.75 -2.48 1.76
C LEU A 81 27.08 -3.02 1.20
N THR A 82 27.21 -4.33 0.94
CA THR A 82 28.48 -4.89 0.46
C THR A 82 28.76 -4.63 -1.02
N THR A 83 27.97 -3.77 -1.65
CA THR A 83 28.07 -3.42 -3.07
C THR A 83 27.86 -1.93 -3.32
N ASP A 84 27.76 -1.12 -2.26
CA ASP A 84 27.50 0.32 -2.40
C ASP A 84 28.77 1.12 -2.74
N GLY A 85 29.92 0.45 -2.78
CA GLY A 85 31.22 1.03 -3.13
C GLY A 85 31.91 1.75 -1.98
N LEU A 86 31.37 1.67 -0.76
CA LEU A 86 31.95 2.29 0.43
C LEU A 86 32.70 1.25 1.27
N ILE A 87 33.97 1.54 1.56
CA ILE A 87 34.80 0.66 2.40
C ILE A 87 34.88 1.23 3.82
N ALA A 88 34.11 0.65 4.73
CA ALA A 88 34.18 0.91 6.16
C ALA A 88 35.50 0.40 6.75
N ARG A 89 36.02 1.14 7.74
CA ARG A 89 37.27 0.84 8.45
C ARG A 89 37.10 0.67 9.96
N GLU A 90 35.90 0.94 10.45
CA GLU A 90 35.54 0.88 11.86
C GLU A 90 34.38 -0.10 12.04
N LEU A 91 34.34 -0.75 13.21
CA LEU A 91 33.26 -1.68 13.55
C LEU A 91 31.92 -0.93 13.61
N PRO A 92 30.86 -1.45 12.97
CA PRO A 92 29.58 -0.76 12.89
C PRO A 92 28.90 -0.69 14.27
N PRO A 93 28.20 0.43 14.57
CA PRO A 93 27.29 0.49 15.71
C PRO A 93 26.16 -0.53 15.61
N TYR A 94 25.91 -1.29 16.67
CA TYR A 94 24.73 -2.18 16.75
C TYR A 94 24.21 -2.32 18.18
N PHE A 95 22.93 -2.68 18.30
CA PHE A 95 22.23 -2.72 19.58
C PHE A 95 21.87 -4.15 19.98
N ILE A 96 22.07 -4.47 21.26
CA ILE A 96 21.60 -5.71 21.87
C ILE A 96 20.66 -5.37 23.03
N LEU A 97 19.45 -5.94 22.99
CA LEU A 97 18.61 -6.08 24.16
C LEU A 97 18.73 -7.53 24.67
N SER A 98 19.00 -7.70 25.95
CA SER A 98 19.06 -9.02 26.59
C SER A 98 18.34 -9.06 27.93
N THR A 99 17.82 -10.23 28.25
CA THR A 99 17.19 -10.59 29.53
C THR A 99 18.01 -11.71 30.19
N PRO A 100 17.66 -12.19 31.40
CA PRO A 100 18.31 -13.37 31.98
C PRO A 100 18.30 -14.61 31.07
N GLU A 101 17.33 -14.70 30.15
CA GLU A 101 17.16 -15.79 29.20
C GLU A 101 18.06 -15.68 27.94
N GLY A 102 18.65 -14.50 27.67
CA GLY A 102 19.56 -14.27 26.55
C GLY A 102 19.22 -13.03 25.70
N GLU A 103 19.77 -12.96 24.49
CA GLU A 103 19.43 -11.90 23.52
C GLU A 103 17.97 -12.03 23.07
N VAL A 104 17.29 -10.90 22.97
CA VAL A 104 15.91 -10.80 22.48
C VAL A 104 15.87 -10.97 20.95
N PRO A 105 14.83 -11.61 20.36
CA PRO A 105 14.72 -11.80 18.92
C PRO A 105 14.80 -10.50 18.11
N LYS A 106 15.34 -10.58 16.88
CA LYS A 106 15.60 -9.44 15.98
C LYS A 106 14.45 -8.41 15.93
N ARG A 107 13.22 -8.87 15.71
CA ARG A 107 12.02 -8.02 15.62
C ARG A 107 11.66 -7.27 16.91
N GLU A 108 12.10 -7.76 18.06
CA GLU A 108 11.67 -7.26 19.38
C GLU A 108 12.74 -6.41 20.07
N LYS A 109 13.95 -6.33 19.51
CA LYS A 109 15.09 -5.64 20.13
C LYS A 109 14.76 -4.18 20.42
N GLU A 110 14.13 -3.49 19.47
CA GLU A 110 13.91 -2.04 19.55
C GLU A 110 12.57 -1.65 20.16
N TRP A 111 11.70 -2.60 20.54
CA TRP A 111 10.33 -2.32 21.00
C TRP A 111 10.25 -1.38 22.21
N MET A 112 11.18 -1.45 23.17
CA MET A 112 11.20 -0.50 24.30
C MET A 112 11.70 0.91 23.92
N ILE A 113 12.28 1.10 22.73
CA ILE A 113 12.94 2.35 22.31
C ILE A 113 12.46 2.83 20.93
N ASP A 114 11.32 2.33 20.46
CA ASP A 114 10.77 2.64 19.14
C ASP A 114 9.91 3.92 19.13
N GLY A 115 9.64 4.50 20.30
CA GLY A 115 8.81 5.70 20.49
C GLY A 115 7.30 5.43 20.39
N GLY A 116 6.88 4.16 20.41
CA GLY A 116 5.48 3.74 20.35
C GLY A 116 4.96 3.24 21.70
N PRO A 117 3.69 3.50 22.06
CA PRO A 117 3.17 3.10 23.37
C PRO A 117 2.67 1.64 23.45
N TYR A 118 2.82 0.84 22.37
CA TYR A 118 2.16 -0.48 22.26
C TYR A 118 3.13 -1.66 22.15
N SER A 119 4.22 -1.50 21.38
CA SER A 119 5.35 -2.42 21.37
C SER A 119 5.77 -2.73 22.79
N ARG A 120 6.11 -3.99 23.11
CA ARG A 120 6.41 -4.35 24.49
C ARG A 120 7.37 -5.51 24.64
N ASN A 121 8.38 -5.33 25.47
CA ASN A 121 9.20 -6.44 25.94
C ASN A 121 8.73 -6.90 27.32
N THR A 122 8.75 -8.21 27.55
CA THR A 122 8.30 -8.83 28.81
C THR A 122 9.43 -9.67 29.40
N VAL A 123 9.66 -9.53 30.70
CA VAL A 123 10.53 -10.42 31.49
C VAL A 123 9.76 -10.97 32.68
N TYR A 124 10.08 -12.21 33.06
CA TYR A 124 9.37 -12.93 34.11
C TYR A 124 10.21 -13.02 35.39
N GLY A 125 9.52 -13.11 36.54
CA GLY A 125 10.12 -13.44 37.83
C GLY A 125 10.35 -12.26 38.80
N GLU A 126 10.83 -12.63 40.00
CA GLU A 126 10.96 -11.73 41.16
C GLU A 126 12.28 -10.93 41.21
N ASP A 127 13.35 -11.40 40.56
CA ASP A 127 14.66 -10.73 40.40
C ASP A 127 15.11 -10.95 38.95
N THR A 128 14.91 -9.94 38.11
CA THR A 128 15.13 -10.01 36.67
C THR A 128 15.68 -8.68 36.14
N TYR A 129 15.99 -8.59 34.85
CA TYR A 129 16.51 -7.36 34.26
C TYR A 129 16.25 -7.25 32.75
N PHE A 130 16.28 -6.00 32.27
CA PHE A 130 16.57 -5.67 30.88
C PHE A 130 17.97 -5.06 30.80
N GLN A 131 18.78 -5.51 29.84
CA GLN A 131 20.10 -4.96 29.59
C GLN A 131 20.22 -4.49 28.15
N PHE A 132 20.60 -3.23 28.00
CA PHE A 132 20.79 -2.49 26.76
C PHE A 132 22.30 -2.38 26.53
N ALA A 133 22.83 -3.03 25.49
CA ALA A 133 24.24 -2.89 25.11
C ALA A 133 24.37 -2.08 23.83
N LEU A 134 25.06 -0.94 23.94
CA LEU A 134 25.39 -0.04 22.83
C LEU A 134 26.78 -0.44 22.31
N LYS A 135 26.84 -1.28 21.28
CA LYS A 135 28.11 -1.80 20.76
C LYS A 135 28.70 -0.84 19.74
N HIS A 136 29.92 -0.35 20.01
CA HIS A 136 30.65 0.62 19.18
C HIS A 136 30.05 2.04 19.12
N TYR A 137 29.13 2.37 20.03
CA TYR A 137 28.65 3.74 20.25
C TYR A 137 28.25 3.92 21.71
N ARG A 138 28.10 5.18 22.14
CA ARG A 138 27.65 5.54 23.50
C ARG A 138 26.83 6.81 23.41
N LYS A 139 25.85 6.95 24.30
CA LYS A 139 25.00 8.15 24.39
C LYS A 139 25.04 8.71 25.81
N LYS A 140 24.96 10.02 25.94
CA LYS A 140 24.73 10.66 27.23
C LYS A 140 23.26 10.46 27.57
N ILE A 141 22.97 9.98 28.78
CA ILE A 141 21.61 9.83 29.28
C ILE A 141 21.60 10.47 30.66
N ARG A 142 20.66 11.39 30.87
CA ARG A 142 20.45 12.06 32.16
C ARG A 142 19.18 11.58 32.82
N GLN A 143 18.17 11.24 32.03
CA GLN A 143 16.89 10.79 32.55
C GLN A 143 16.34 9.67 31.67
N VAL A 144 15.65 8.72 32.30
CA VAL A 144 14.85 7.72 31.60
C VAL A 144 13.44 7.75 32.17
N ARG A 145 12.45 8.00 31.32
CA ARG A 145 11.04 7.77 31.64
C ARG A 145 10.65 6.39 31.15
N LEU A 146 10.09 5.60 32.05
CA LEU A 146 9.78 4.20 31.84
C LEU A 146 8.29 3.97 32.01
N THR A 147 7.63 3.52 30.94
CA THR A 147 6.19 3.24 30.90
C THR A 147 5.96 1.74 30.73
N GLY A 148 5.12 1.15 31.59
CA GLY A 148 4.91 -0.29 31.59
C GLY A 148 3.79 -0.79 32.49
N THR A 149 3.73 -2.10 32.68
CA THR A 149 2.84 -2.77 33.62
C THR A 149 3.57 -3.90 34.37
N LEU A 150 3.11 -4.18 35.58
CA LEU A 150 3.58 -5.27 36.43
C LEU A 150 2.42 -6.18 36.80
N ALA A 151 2.49 -7.45 36.43
CA ALA A 151 1.60 -8.48 36.94
C ALA A 151 2.22 -9.21 38.13
N TYR A 152 1.43 -9.49 39.18
CA TYR A 152 1.97 -10.01 40.44
C TYR A 152 0.98 -10.90 41.21
N ASP A 153 1.52 -11.76 42.06
CA ASP A 153 0.80 -12.56 43.06
C ASP A 153 0.57 -11.74 44.33
N ALA A 154 -0.68 -11.33 44.57
CA ALA A 154 -1.06 -10.55 45.74
C ALA A 154 -0.84 -11.27 47.08
N GLY A 155 -0.83 -12.61 47.09
CA GLY A 155 -0.54 -13.41 48.28
C GLY A 155 0.94 -13.32 48.69
N LYS A 156 1.84 -13.15 47.72
CA LYS A 156 3.31 -13.11 47.91
C LYS A 156 3.89 -11.70 48.00
N ALA A 157 3.21 -10.70 47.42
CA ALA A 157 3.69 -9.32 47.28
C ALA A 157 3.68 -8.51 48.59
N LYS A 158 4.57 -8.87 49.54
CA LYS A 158 4.70 -8.25 50.87
C LYS A 158 6.11 -7.74 51.21
N GLY A 159 7.06 -7.88 50.27
CA GLY A 159 8.50 -7.65 50.51
C GLY A 159 9.05 -6.29 50.05
N GLY A 160 8.20 -5.38 49.58
CA GLY A 160 8.64 -4.16 48.90
C GLY A 160 9.12 -4.40 47.46
N TYR A 161 9.57 -3.33 46.81
CA TYR A 161 10.14 -3.37 45.46
C TYR A 161 11.42 -2.56 45.37
N GLU A 162 12.24 -2.88 44.37
CA GLU A 162 13.41 -2.13 43.94
C GLU A 162 13.50 -2.16 42.41
N MET A 163 13.60 -0.99 41.80
CA MET A 163 13.90 -0.80 40.37
C MET A 163 15.16 0.05 40.28
N THR A 164 16.21 -0.49 39.67
CA THR A 164 17.54 0.11 39.71
C THR A 164 18.11 0.20 38.30
N TRP A 165 18.51 1.40 37.88
CA TRP A 165 19.29 1.59 36.66
C TRP A 165 20.78 1.55 36.98
N GLU A 166 21.53 0.80 36.20
CA GLU A 166 22.97 0.62 36.34
C GLU A 166 23.67 0.88 35.00
N GLY A 167 24.85 1.50 35.04
CA GLY A 167 25.73 1.71 33.90
C GLY A 167 27.00 0.86 34.01
N SER A 168 27.51 0.37 32.88
CA SER A 168 28.78 -0.38 32.83
C SER A 168 29.54 -0.15 31.52
N PHE A 169 30.87 -0.28 31.59
CA PHE A 169 31.74 -0.25 30.41
C PHE A 169 32.10 -1.64 29.87
N ASP A 170 32.10 -2.66 30.74
CA ASP A 170 32.64 -4.00 30.48
C ASP A 170 31.63 -5.13 30.79
N GLY A 171 30.49 -4.80 31.39
CA GLY A 171 29.49 -5.76 31.86
C GLY A 171 29.85 -6.48 33.17
N GLN A 172 31.04 -6.21 33.73
CA GLN A 172 31.53 -6.80 34.97
C GLN A 172 31.39 -5.82 36.14
N SER A 173 31.79 -4.58 35.92
CA SER A 173 31.73 -3.49 36.91
C SER A 173 30.52 -2.61 36.64
N TRP A 174 29.59 -2.53 37.59
CA TRP A 174 28.34 -1.80 37.46
C TRP A 174 28.28 -0.62 38.44
N THR A 175 27.89 0.55 37.92
CA THR A 175 27.63 1.76 38.71
C THR A 175 26.13 1.98 38.77
N THR A 176 25.56 2.06 39.97
CA THR A 176 24.16 2.45 40.15
C THR A 176 23.98 3.91 39.75
N LEU A 177 23.08 4.17 38.79
CA LEU A 177 22.78 5.51 38.28
C LEU A 177 21.63 6.16 39.06
N ASP A 178 20.60 5.37 39.33
CA ASP A 178 19.44 5.73 40.14
C ASP A 178 18.72 4.45 40.66
N SER A 179 17.93 4.57 41.74
CA SER A 179 17.16 3.47 42.33
C SER A 179 15.84 3.96 42.93
N HIS A 180 14.73 3.43 42.47
CA HIS A 180 13.42 3.60 43.10
C HIS A 180 13.15 2.39 44.00
N ARG A 181 12.92 2.63 45.29
CA ARG A 181 12.69 1.59 46.30
C ARG A 181 11.51 1.95 47.19
N GLY A 182 10.68 0.97 47.50
CA GLY A 182 9.52 1.19 48.39
C GLY A 182 9.16 -0.05 49.20
N LYS A 183 8.62 0.16 50.40
CA LYS A 183 8.03 -0.93 51.22
C LYS A 183 6.69 -1.42 50.68
N GLY A 184 6.03 -0.62 49.82
CA GLY A 184 4.77 -0.95 49.15
C GLY A 184 4.98 -1.63 47.79
N LEU A 185 4.04 -1.43 46.87
CA LEU A 185 4.11 -1.89 45.48
C LEU A 185 4.38 -0.71 44.54
N PRO A 186 5.09 -0.90 43.40
CA PRO A 186 5.42 0.18 42.47
C PRO A 186 4.20 0.60 41.63
N GLY A 187 4.21 1.83 41.12
CA GLY A 187 3.15 2.33 40.25
C GLY A 187 1.73 2.31 40.85
N GLU A 188 0.72 2.30 40.00
CA GLU A 188 -0.69 2.41 40.38
C GLU A 188 -1.48 1.13 40.13
N ALA A 189 -2.42 0.78 41.02
CA ALA A 189 -3.26 -0.41 40.83
C ALA A 189 -4.14 -0.27 39.58
N SER A 190 -4.08 -1.25 38.68
CA SER A 190 -4.99 -1.34 37.53
C SER A 190 -6.27 -2.07 37.92
N ARG A 191 -7.39 -1.69 37.29
CA ARG A 191 -8.63 -2.48 37.37
C ARG A 191 -8.58 -3.75 36.52
N ARG A 192 -7.56 -3.90 35.67
CA ARG A 192 -7.38 -5.07 34.79
C ARG A 192 -6.55 -6.14 35.51
N ASN A 193 -6.96 -7.39 35.34
CA ASN A 193 -6.16 -8.55 35.70
C ASN A 193 -5.66 -9.23 34.40
N ILE A 194 -4.52 -9.90 34.46
CA ILE A 194 -4.09 -10.81 33.39
C ILE A 194 -4.37 -12.25 33.79
N ARG A 195 -4.72 -13.08 32.80
CA ARG A 195 -4.78 -14.53 32.98
C ARG A 195 -3.39 -15.09 32.74
N VAL A 196 -2.96 -15.96 33.64
CA VAL A 196 -1.66 -16.65 33.56
C VAL A 196 -1.89 -18.13 33.82
N ASN A 197 -1.14 -18.97 33.12
CA ASN A 197 -1.19 -20.42 33.35
C ASN A 197 -0.55 -20.73 34.70
N ASP A 198 -1.21 -21.56 35.52
CA ASP A 198 -0.62 -22.04 36.78
C ASP A 198 0.69 -22.80 36.47
N PRO A 199 1.85 -22.30 36.91
CA PRO A 199 3.13 -22.93 36.61
C PRO A 199 3.26 -24.34 37.24
N ASN A 200 2.40 -24.73 38.17
CA ASN A 200 2.38 -26.06 38.79
C ASN A 200 1.29 -26.98 38.22
N LYS A 201 0.31 -26.43 37.48
CA LYS A 201 -0.80 -27.15 36.87
C LYS A 201 -1.07 -26.53 35.51
N GLN A 202 -0.52 -27.13 34.45
CA GLN A 202 -0.60 -26.63 33.08
C GLN A 202 -2.03 -26.53 32.49
N THR A 203 -3.08 -26.66 33.30
CA THR A 203 -4.51 -26.66 32.91
C THR A 203 -5.38 -25.65 33.66
N ASP A 204 -4.90 -25.03 34.76
CA ASP A 204 -5.68 -24.05 35.53
C ASP A 204 -5.23 -22.61 35.22
N GLU A 205 -6.13 -21.74 34.76
CA GLU A 205 -5.87 -20.29 34.57
C GLU A 205 -5.99 -19.55 35.91
N LEU A 206 -4.91 -18.88 36.35
CA LEU A 206 -4.90 -17.97 37.49
C LEU A 206 -5.06 -16.53 37.00
N SER A 207 -5.94 -15.76 37.65
CA SER A 207 -6.09 -14.32 37.39
C SER A 207 -5.17 -13.53 38.32
N MET A 208 -4.19 -12.81 37.77
CA MET A 208 -3.26 -11.96 38.53
C MET A 208 -3.59 -10.46 38.41
N PRO A 209 -3.57 -9.69 39.51
CA PRO A 209 -3.69 -8.24 39.46
C PRO A 209 -2.50 -7.59 38.74
N VAL A 210 -2.76 -6.42 38.14
CA VAL A 210 -1.77 -5.63 37.41
C VAL A 210 -1.59 -4.25 38.04
N ARG A 211 -0.38 -3.69 37.94
CA ARG A 211 -0.09 -2.28 38.25
C ARG A 211 0.47 -1.57 37.02
N ARG A 212 0.10 -0.30 36.82
CA ARG A 212 0.66 0.57 35.78
C ARG A 212 1.91 1.25 36.32
N LEU A 213 3.01 1.16 35.60
CA LEU A 213 4.29 1.78 35.92
C LEU A 213 4.48 3.01 35.04
N ASN A 214 4.82 4.13 35.67
CA ASN A 214 5.23 5.36 35.00
C ASN A 214 6.30 6.01 35.89
N GLU A 215 7.53 5.55 35.74
CA GLU A 215 8.64 5.88 36.62
C GLU A 215 9.64 6.76 35.87
N THR A 216 10.11 7.83 36.50
CA THR A 216 11.15 8.70 35.92
C THR A 216 12.40 8.63 36.76
N PHE A 217 13.47 8.09 36.19
CA PHE A 217 14.78 7.95 36.83
C PHE A 217 15.69 9.10 36.40
N SER A 218 16.33 9.77 37.34
CA SER A 218 17.24 10.89 37.07
C SER A 218 18.65 10.51 37.49
N PHE A 219 19.51 10.30 36.50
CA PHE A 219 20.85 9.77 36.72
C PHE A 219 21.76 10.82 37.35
N SER A 220 22.32 10.47 38.50
CA SER A 220 23.32 11.30 39.18
C SER A 220 24.66 11.33 38.44
N ASP A 221 25.01 10.21 37.79
CA ASP A 221 26.13 10.07 36.88
C ASP A 221 25.62 10.06 35.43
N THR A 222 26.07 11.04 34.63
CA THR A 222 25.68 11.17 33.21
C THR A 222 26.76 10.66 32.26
N THR A 223 27.71 9.87 32.77
CA THR A 223 28.72 9.20 31.96
C THR A 223 28.07 8.35 30.86
N SER A 224 28.61 8.43 29.65
CA SER A 224 28.14 7.61 28.52
C SER A 224 28.71 6.19 28.66
N TYR A 225 27.88 5.26 29.14
CA TYR A 225 28.22 3.86 29.32
C TYR A 225 28.03 3.05 28.04
N ALA A 226 28.66 1.87 27.96
CA ALA A 226 28.45 0.93 26.86
C ALA A 226 27.29 -0.04 27.16
N LEU A 227 26.96 -0.25 28.42
CA LEU A 227 25.82 -1.04 28.86
C LEU A 227 24.99 -0.26 29.87
N TYR A 228 23.68 -0.37 29.73
CA TYR A 228 22.71 0.08 30.73
C TYR A 228 21.87 -1.12 31.14
N ARG A 229 21.56 -1.26 32.43
CA ARG A 229 20.73 -2.35 32.94
C ARG A 229 19.65 -1.82 33.86
N LEU A 230 18.40 -2.15 33.54
CA LEU A 230 17.26 -1.97 34.42
C LEU A 230 17.04 -3.26 35.20
N ARG A 231 17.44 -3.27 36.47
CA ARG A 231 17.22 -4.39 37.39
C ARG A 231 15.90 -4.21 38.13
N LEU A 232 15.13 -5.29 38.19
CA LEU A 232 13.77 -5.31 38.70
C LEU A 232 13.65 -6.36 39.80
N LYS A 233 13.29 -5.92 41.00
CA LYS A 233 13.11 -6.80 42.15
C LYS A 233 11.79 -6.55 42.85
N MET A 234 10.97 -7.57 42.95
CA MET A 234 9.80 -7.56 43.82
C MET A 234 9.33 -8.98 44.09
N LYS A 235 9.25 -9.37 45.37
CA LYS A 235 8.68 -10.66 45.75
C LYS A 235 7.22 -10.74 45.29
N GLY A 236 6.82 -11.84 44.69
CA GLY A 236 5.51 -12.02 44.07
C GLY A 236 5.35 -11.38 42.69
N ALA A 237 6.35 -10.70 42.12
CA ALA A 237 6.27 -10.28 40.72
C ALA A 237 6.26 -11.50 39.80
N TYR A 238 5.37 -11.49 38.82
CA TYR A 238 5.24 -12.53 37.81
C TYR A 238 5.81 -12.07 36.47
N ALA A 239 5.33 -10.94 35.95
CA ALA A 239 5.77 -10.39 34.67
C ALA A 239 5.92 -8.88 34.73
N TRP A 240 7.08 -8.39 34.28
CA TRP A 240 7.35 -6.97 34.05
C TRP A 240 7.27 -6.72 32.54
N ILE A 241 6.39 -5.82 32.14
CA ILE A 241 6.08 -5.53 30.75
C ILE A 241 6.35 -4.06 30.53
N PHE A 242 7.31 -3.69 29.69
CA PHE A 242 7.58 -2.30 29.38
C PHE A 242 7.27 -1.99 27.93
N HIS A 243 6.60 -0.86 27.75
CA HIS A 243 6.22 -0.33 26.45
C HIS A 243 7.25 0.67 25.94
N GLU A 244 7.85 1.43 26.85
CA GLU A 244 8.70 2.55 26.46
C GLU A 244 9.74 2.85 27.54
N ALA A 245 10.96 3.13 27.09
CA ALA A 245 12.08 3.68 27.85
C ALA A 245 12.58 4.95 27.15
N GLU A 246 11.87 6.05 27.34
CA GLU A 246 12.19 7.36 26.76
C GLU A 246 13.44 7.92 27.46
N CYS A 247 14.56 7.96 26.73
CA CYS A 247 15.83 8.47 27.21
C CYS A 247 15.95 9.97 26.90
N MET A 248 16.44 10.76 27.84
CA MET A 248 16.62 12.20 27.68
C MET A 248 18.00 12.67 28.18
N ASP A 249 18.54 13.70 27.54
CA ASP A 249 19.73 14.44 27.95
C ASP A 249 19.42 15.94 28.23
N GLU A 250 20.42 16.82 28.13
CA GLU A 250 20.23 18.27 28.33
C GLU A 250 19.58 18.95 27.13
N GLN A 251 19.63 18.33 25.96
CA GLN A 251 19.13 18.85 24.68
C GLN A 251 17.74 18.31 24.34
N GLY A 252 17.33 17.16 24.89
CA GLY A 252 15.99 16.61 24.73
C GLY A 252 15.98 15.09 24.68
N ALA A 253 15.09 14.51 23.87
CA ALA A 253 15.01 13.07 23.66
C ALA A 253 16.28 12.53 22.99
N VAL A 254 16.73 11.36 23.45
CA VAL A 254 17.92 10.66 22.95
C VAL A 254 17.48 9.37 22.28
N ASP A 255 17.66 9.30 20.96
CA ASP A 255 17.45 8.07 20.22
C ASP A 255 18.59 7.07 20.48
N LEU A 256 18.24 5.85 20.87
CA LEU A 256 19.17 4.74 21.06
C LEU A 256 19.22 3.77 19.86
N LYS A 257 18.31 3.90 18.89
CA LYS A 257 18.22 2.98 17.75
C LYS A 257 19.47 3.05 16.86
N PRO A 258 20.04 1.91 16.43
CA PRO A 258 21.18 1.90 15.50
C PRO A 258 20.90 2.54 14.15
N SER A 259 19.64 2.61 13.72
CA SER A 259 19.25 3.17 12.42
C SER A 259 19.67 4.63 12.20
N GLN A 260 19.98 5.37 13.27
CA GLN A 260 20.54 6.73 13.17
C GLN A 260 22.01 6.76 12.70
N PHE A 261 22.72 5.63 12.79
CA PHE A 261 24.12 5.51 12.42
C PHE A 261 24.23 4.75 11.10
N PHE A 262 24.80 5.42 10.11
CA PHE A 262 25.16 4.76 8.86
C PHE A 262 26.57 4.19 8.94
N ALA A 263 26.70 2.89 8.69
CA ALA A 263 27.97 2.19 8.48
C ALA A 263 27.78 1.20 7.33
N SER A 264 28.57 1.32 6.26
CA SER A 264 28.50 0.42 5.11
C SER A 264 29.17 -0.93 5.42
N ALA A 265 28.40 -1.83 6.01
CA ALA A 265 28.80 -3.20 6.26
C ALA A 265 27.59 -4.13 6.47
N TRP A 266 27.74 -5.37 6.03
CA TRP A 266 26.88 -6.49 6.43
C TRP A 266 27.41 -7.18 7.68
N MET A 267 26.51 -7.63 8.55
CA MET A 267 26.84 -8.43 9.72
C MET A 267 25.94 -9.67 9.81
N SER A 268 26.54 -10.85 9.88
CA SER A 268 25.80 -12.11 10.00
C SER A 268 25.01 -12.19 11.31
N ALA A 269 23.88 -12.90 11.31
CA ALA A 269 23.13 -13.14 12.55
C ALA A 269 23.87 -14.11 13.48
N THR A 270 24.54 -15.11 12.91
CA THR A 270 25.25 -16.17 13.65
C THR A 270 26.75 -16.19 13.33
N THR A 271 27.48 -17.03 14.06
CA THR A 271 28.91 -17.34 13.84
C THR A 271 29.09 -18.61 12.99
N GLY A 272 27.99 -19.20 12.52
CA GLY A 272 27.96 -20.48 11.83
C GLY A 272 28.31 -20.37 10.35
N LYS A 273 27.65 -21.21 9.53
CA LYS A 273 27.77 -21.13 8.07
C LYS A 273 26.85 -20.05 7.55
N GLU A 274 27.42 -19.10 6.83
CA GLU A 274 26.71 -17.92 6.33
C GLU A 274 27.12 -17.68 4.88
N TRP A 275 26.33 -16.91 4.13
CA TRP A 275 26.67 -16.55 2.76
C TRP A 275 26.09 -15.20 2.35
N ILE A 276 26.80 -14.55 1.42
CA ILE A 276 26.29 -13.42 0.64
C ILE A 276 26.40 -13.79 -0.84
N GLU A 277 25.35 -13.56 -1.58
CA GLU A 277 25.26 -13.71 -3.02
C GLU A 277 25.11 -12.34 -3.68
N VAL A 278 25.80 -12.11 -4.78
CA VAL A 278 25.69 -10.92 -5.64
C VAL A 278 25.10 -11.36 -6.98
N ASP A 279 24.01 -10.72 -7.41
CA ASP A 279 23.44 -10.85 -8.76
C ASP A 279 24.03 -9.76 -9.68
N LEU A 280 24.91 -10.15 -10.60
CA LEU A 280 25.53 -9.23 -11.56
C LEU A 280 24.53 -8.70 -12.61
N GLY A 281 23.29 -9.16 -12.58
CA GLY A 281 22.18 -8.79 -13.48
C GLY A 281 22.24 -9.50 -14.84
N THR A 282 23.43 -9.92 -15.27
CA THR A 282 23.66 -10.71 -16.48
C THR A 282 24.94 -11.54 -16.34
N CYS A 283 25.14 -12.52 -17.21
CA CYS A 283 26.37 -13.29 -17.24
C CYS A 283 27.56 -12.38 -17.60
N ALA A 284 28.59 -12.37 -16.75
CA ALA A 284 29.77 -11.52 -16.92
C ALA A 284 31.06 -12.31 -16.65
N GLU A 285 32.18 -11.84 -17.19
CA GLU A 285 33.51 -12.46 -17.04
C GLU A 285 34.35 -11.68 -16.05
N PHE A 286 34.97 -12.36 -15.09
CA PHE A 286 35.78 -11.71 -14.05
C PHE A 286 36.99 -12.55 -13.67
N ASP A 287 38.06 -11.87 -13.27
CA ASP A 287 39.37 -12.46 -12.98
C ASP A 287 39.88 -12.17 -11.57
N GLN A 288 39.22 -11.27 -10.82
CA GLN A 288 39.57 -10.97 -9.43
C GLN A 288 38.34 -10.68 -8.59
N ILE A 289 38.36 -11.19 -7.36
CA ILE A 289 37.40 -10.82 -6.31
C ILE A 289 38.17 -10.21 -5.14
N VAL A 290 37.72 -9.05 -4.67
CA VAL A 290 38.27 -8.37 -3.51
C VAL A 290 37.21 -8.33 -2.41
N LEU A 291 37.55 -8.82 -1.22
CA LEU A 291 36.67 -8.80 -0.05
C LEU A 291 37.28 -7.91 1.02
N HIS A 292 36.52 -6.94 1.51
CA HIS A 292 36.95 -6.03 2.58
C HIS A 292 36.22 -6.37 3.88
N TRP A 293 36.95 -6.89 4.85
CA TRP A 293 36.41 -7.37 6.12
C TRP A 293 36.66 -6.39 7.27
N LEU A 294 35.70 -6.34 8.18
CA LEU A 294 35.88 -5.81 9.54
C LEU A 294 35.99 -6.95 10.56
N ASN A 295 35.32 -8.08 10.31
CA ASN A 295 35.58 -9.35 10.97
C ASN A 295 35.48 -10.51 9.97
N LYS A 296 36.60 -11.17 9.69
CA LYS A 296 36.72 -12.05 8.52
C LYS A 296 36.31 -13.49 8.75
N ALA A 297 35.92 -14.16 7.66
CA ALA A 297 35.95 -15.60 7.59
C ALA A 297 37.38 -16.09 7.33
N VAL A 298 37.86 -17.04 8.14
CA VAL A 298 39.16 -17.70 7.95
C VAL A 298 39.05 -19.00 7.15
N LYS A 299 37.82 -19.47 6.94
CA LYS A 299 37.49 -20.63 6.11
C LYS A 299 36.19 -20.39 5.36
N GLY A 300 36.19 -20.78 4.09
CA GLY A 300 35.03 -20.61 3.22
C GLY A 300 35.41 -20.77 1.75
N LYS A 301 34.49 -20.38 0.86
CA LYS A 301 34.56 -20.62 -0.58
C LYS A 301 33.98 -19.46 -1.37
N ILE A 302 34.48 -19.27 -2.59
CA ILE A 302 33.81 -18.50 -3.63
C ILE A 302 33.11 -19.47 -4.56
N GLN A 303 31.84 -19.22 -4.82
CA GLN A 303 31.01 -20.00 -5.72
C GLN A 303 30.39 -19.12 -6.80
N ILE A 304 30.05 -19.72 -7.93
CA ILE A 304 29.37 -19.07 -9.04
C ILE A 304 28.17 -19.89 -9.52
N SER A 305 27.19 -19.21 -10.12
CA SER A 305 26.01 -19.84 -10.69
C SER A 305 25.43 -19.01 -11.83
N ASP A 306 24.77 -19.66 -12.79
CA ASP A 306 23.96 -18.98 -13.81
C ASP A 306 22.49 -18.85 -13.40
N ASP A 307 22.02 -19.63 -12.41
CA ASP A 307 20.61 -19.78 -12.04
C ASP A 307 20.31 -19.59 -10.53
N ALA A 308 21.34 -19.26 -9.73
CA ALA A 308 21.31 -19.14 -8.28
C ALA A 308 20.91 -20.41 -7.50
N SER A 309 20.81 -21.57 -8.16
CA SER A 309 20.43 -22.85 -7.57
C SER A 309 21.53 -23.90 -7.68
N THR A 310 22.21 -23.94 -8.81
CA THR A 310 23.33 -24.85 -9.10
C THR A 310 24.64 -24.09 -8.94
N TRP A 311 25.44 -24.47 -7.95
CA TRP A 311 26.63 -23.71 -7.55
C TRP A 311 27.93 -24.47 -7.83
N GLN A 312 28.86 -23.79 -8.48
CA GLN A 312 30.23 -24.28 -8.72
C GLN A 312 31.21 -23.54 -7.82
N GLU A 313 32.06 -24.28 -7.10
CA GLU A 313 33.19 -23.70 -6.35
C GLU A 313 34.34 -23.35 -7.31
N ILE A 314 34.88 -22.14 -7.18
CA ILE A 314 35.98 -21.65 -8.04
C ILE A 314 37.22 -21.21 -7.25
N ALA A 315 37.09 -20.95 -5.95
CA ALA A 315 38.22 -20.64 -5.07
C ALA A 315 37.85 -20.90 -3.60
N SER A 316 38.86 -21.10 -2.74
CA SER A 316 38.69 -21.09 -1.29
C SER A 316 39.00 -19.70 -0.72
N LEU A 317 38.36 -19.32 0.39
CA LEU A 317 38.68 -18.05 1.06
C LEU A 317 40.09 -18.12 1.70
N PRO A 318 40.90 -17.04 1.58
CA PRO A 318 42.19 -16.98 2.24
C PRO A 318 42.04 -16.94 3.77
N GLY A 319 42.84 -17.76 4.47
CA GLY A 319 42.98 -17.65 5.93
C GLY A 319 43.78 -16.41 6.36
N GLY A 320 44.26 -16.42 7.61
CA GLY A 320 45.09 -15.35 8.17
C GLY A 320 44.31 -14.12 8.65
N GLU A 321 45.02 -13.05 9.00
CA GLU A 321 44.46 -11.86 9.70
C GLU A 321 44.29 -10.62 8.80
N ASN A 322 44.67 -10.68 7.52
CA ASN A 322 44.56 -9.53 6.63
C ASN A 322 43.08 -9.14 6.40
N PRO A 323 42.67 -7.88 6.63
CA PRO A 323 41.28 -7.44 6.44
C PRO A 323 40.87 -7.36 4.96
N THR A 324 41.80 -7.42 4.01
CA THR A 324 41.48 -7.44 2.58
C THR A 324 41.96 -8.73 1.93
N ASP A 325 41.04 -9.51 1.40
CA ASP A 325 41.35 -10.68 0.58
C ASP A 325 41.33 -10.31 -0.90
N MET A 326 42.43 -10.53 -1.62
CA MET A 326 42.51 -10.36 -3.07
C MET A 326 42.63 -11.75 -3.72
N ILE A 327 41.54 -12.25 -4.27
CA ILE A 327 41.41 -13.61 -4.77
C ILE A 327 41.45 -13.58 -6.29
N GLN A 328 42.51 -14.13 -6.89
CA GLN A 328 42.61 -14.31 -8.34
C GLN A 328 41.76 -15.53 -8.75
N VAL A 329 40.87 -15.33 -9.72
CA VAL A 329 39.93 -16.36 -10.17
C VAL A 329 39.81 -16.34 -11.70
N LYS A 330 39.09 -17.30 -12.26
CA LYS A 330 38.61 -17.25 -13.65
C LYS A 330 37.14 -17.62 -13.64
N GLY A 331 36.27 -16.62 -13.57
CA GLY A 331 34.82 -16.81 -13.45
C GLY A 331 34.09 -16.29 -14.68
N LYS A 332 33.00 -16.99 -15.03
CA LYS A 332 31.98 -16.52 -15.98
C LYS A 332 30.63 -17.00 -15.48
N ALA A 333 29.81 -16.08 -14.99
CA ALA A 333 28.52 -16.38 -14.38
C ALA A 333 27.69 -15.12 -14.19
N ARG A 334 26.40 -15.27 -13.87
CA ARG A 334 25.54 -14.17 -13.41
C ARG A 334 25.64 -13.97 -11.89
N TYR A 335 25.72 -15.04 -11.11
CA TYR A 335 25.71 -14.98 -9.65
C TYR A 335 27.06 -15.35 -9.09
N VAL A 336 27.49 -14.62 -8.06
CA VAL A 336 28.72 -14.89 -7.29
C VAL A 336 28.38 -14.95 -5.81
N ARG A 337 28.77 -16.02 -5.13
CA ARG A 337 28.50 -16.24 -3.70
C ARG A 337 29.77 -16.38 -2.90
N VAL A 338 29.86 -15.58 -1.83
CA VAL A 338 30.84 -15.72 -0.76
C VAL A 338 30.24 -16.63 0.30
N TRP A 339 30.74 -17.85 0.41
CA TRP A 339 30.29 -18.85 1.38
C TRP A 339 31.28 -18.92 2.54
N MET A 340 30.83 -18.62 3.75
CA MET A 340 31.64 -18.54 4.96
C MET A 340 31.37 -19.75 5.87
N GLU A 341 32.43 -20.36 6.38
CA GLU A 341 32.34 -21.58 7.21
C GLU A 341 32.86 -21.39 8.63
N GLU A 342 33.87 -20.53 8.83
CA GLU A 342 34.48 -20.31 10.14
C GLU A 342 34.96 -18.84 10.30
N PRO A 343 34.56 -18.12 11.37
CA PRO A 343 35.02 -16.77 11.64
C PRO A 343 36.39 -16.76 12.33
N ALA A 344 37.12 -15.65 12.22
CA ALA A 344 38.47 -15.52 12.78
C ALA A 344 38.54 -15.64 14.32
N ASN A 345 37.49 -15.25 15.03
CA ASN A 345 37.53 -15.01 16.48
C ASN A 345 36.26 -15.47 17.22
N GLN A 346 35.49 -16.41 16.64
CA GLN A 346 34.18 -16.85 17.16
C GLN A 346 33.13 -15.72 17.28
N GLU A 347 33.36 -14.57 16.66
CA GLU A 347 32.38 -13.49 16.52
C GLU A 347 31.72 -13.54 15.13
N ARG A 348 30.64 -12.76 14.95
CA ARG A 348 29.86 -12.70 13.71
C ARG A 348 30.73 -12.14 12.58
N TYR A 349 30.55 -12.63 11.36
CA TYR A 349 31.23 -12.08 10.19
C TYR A 349 30.76 -10.65 9.97
N ILE A 350 31.70 -9.76 9.62
CA ILE A 350 31.40 -8.39 9.23
C ILE A 350 32.17 -8.10 7.95
N LEU A 351 31.43 -7.92 6.86
CA LEU A 351 31.97 -7.66 5.53
C LEU A 351 31.51 -6.28 5.07
N SER A 352 32.45 -5.44 4.68
CA SER A 352 32.17 -4.08 4.25
C SER A 352 31.85 -3.99 2.76
N GLU A 353 32.66 -4.59 1.89
CA GLU A 353 32.51 -4.45 0.44
C GLU A 353 33.00 -5.71 -0.28
N ILE A 354 32.30 -6.05 -1.37
CA ILE A 354 32.66 -7.10 -2.33
C ILE A 354 32.90 -6.44 -3.68
N GLU A 355 34.13 -6.51 -4.17
CA GLU A 355 34.44 -6.07 -5.53
C GLU A 355 34.66 -7.28 -6.44
N ILE A 356 33.94 -7.36 -7.55
CA ILE A 356 34.11 -8.39 -8.58
C ILE A 356 34.68 -7.70 -9.82
N LYS A 357 35.99 -7.81 -10.04
CA LYS A 357 36.68 -7.10 -11.13
C LYS A 357 36.62 -7.91 -12.42
N GLY A 358 36.06 -7.30 -13.45
CA GLY A 358 35.80 -7.99 -14.71
C GLY A 358 35.17 -7.11 -15.78
N ARG A 359 34.70 -7.74 -16.86
CA ARG A 359 34.02 -7.14 -18.02
C ARG A 359 32.63 -7.73 -18.21
N GLY A 360 31.77 -7.00 -18.92
CA GLY A 360 30.36 -7.32 -19.07
C GLY A 360 29.51 -6.67 -17.96
N GLY A 361 28.37 -7.28 -17.63
CA GLY A 361 27.44 -6.70 -16.65
C GLY A 361 26.59 -5.56 -17.21
N LEU A 362 25.83 -4.91 -16.33
CA LEU A 362 24.89 -3.84 -16.69
C LEU A 362 25.29 -2.49 -16.07
N VAL A 363 25.00 -1.39 -16.79
CA VAL A 363 25.08 -0.02 -16.28
C VAL A 363 23.76 0.72 -16.53
N PRO A 364 23.31 1.58 -15.60
CA PRO A 364 22.10 2.38 -15.81
C PRO A 364 22.37 3.52 -16.80
N ARG A 365 21.46 3.67 -17.77
CA ARG A 365 21.38 4.84 -18.65
C ARG A 365 20.11 5.62 -18.31
N PRO A 366 20.19 6.95 -18.16
CA PRO A 366 19.01 7.73 -17.85
C PRO A 366 17.93 7.58 -18.92
N ALA A 367 16.67 7.64 -18.49
CA ALA A 367 15.56 7.77 -19.41
C ALA A 367 15.68 9.09 -20.19
N ASP A 368 15.19 9.10 -21.43
CA ASP A 368 15.14 10.33 -22.20
C ASP A 368 14.24 11.36 -21.50
N GLN A 369 14.61 12.63 -21.57
CA GLN A 369 13.78 13.70 -21.05
C GLN A 369 12.53 13.84 -21.94
N ALA A 370 11.35 14.01 -21.31
CA ALA A 370 10.13 14.29 -22.05
C ALA A 370 10.28 15.57 -22.91
N PRO A 371 9.76 15.59 -24.15
CA PRO A 371 9.87 16.77 -25.01
C PRO A 371 9.11 17.97 -24.44
N ALA A 372 9.63 19.17 -24.69
CA ALA A 372 8.95 20.41 -24.33
C ALA A 372 7.66 20.58 -25.15
N ALA A 373 6.59 21.01 -24.47
CA ALA A 373 5.35 21.47 -25.10
C ALA A 373 5.29 23.00 -25.04
N GLU A 374 4.38 23.61 -25.81
CA GLU A 374 4.19 25.07 -25.78
C GLU A 374 3.85 25.55 -24.36
N GLY A 375 4.72 26.35 -23.75
CA GLY A 375 4.54 26.89 -22.40
C GLY A 375 4.75 25.91 -21.24
N LYS A 376 5.10 24.63 -21.47
CA LYS A 376 5.41 23.65 -20.40
C LYS A 376 6.65 22.79 -20.74
N ILE A 377 7.60 22.69 -19.81
CA ILE A 377 8.72 21.73 -19.87
C ILE A 377 8.56 20.73 -18.74
N ASN A 378 8.28 19.47 -19.07
CA ASN A 378 8.30 18.40 -18.06
C ASN A 378 9.76 18.04 -17.75
N LEU A 379 10.08 17.93 -16.46
CA LEU A 379 11.40 17.53 -15.97
C LEU A 379 11.41 16.09 -15.46
N ALA A 380 10.35 15.30 -15.69
CA ALA A 380 10.36 13.86 -15.52
C ALA A 380 11.35 13.18 -16.48
N GLY A 381 11.99 12.11 -16.01
CA GLY A 381 13.10 11.47 -16.72
C GLY A 381 14.30 12.41 -16.91
N GLY A 382 15.17 12.10 -17.87
CA GLY A 382 16.37 12.91 -18.15
C GLY A 382 17.53 12.66 -17.18
N ASN A 383 18.37 13.67 -16.97
CA ASN A 383 19.67 13.53 -16.33
C ASN A 383 19.65 13.57 -14.80
N TRP A 384 18.55 13.15 -14.15
CA TRP A 384 18.50 13.10 -12.70
C TRP A 384 19.61 12.22 -12.12
N ARG A 385 20.28 12.75 -11.11
CA ARG A 385 21.29 12.09 -10.31
C ARG A 385 20.91 12.16 -8.85
N LEU A 386 21.26 11.12 -8.11
CA LEU A 386 20.92 10.96 -6.69
C LEU A 386 22.17 10.57 -5.90
N GLN A 387 22.33 11.19 -4.73
CA GLN A 387 23.37 10.83 -3.76
C GLN A 387 22.87 11.05 -2.34
N ARG A 388 23.27 10.17 -1.43
CA ARG A 388 23.04 10.34 0.00
C ARG A 388 23.75 11.61 0.47
N ALA A 389 23.05 12.52 1.16
CA ALA A 389 23.61 13.81 1.57
C ALA A 389 24.87 13.65 2.44
N SER A 390 24.90 12.57 3.22
CA SER A 390 26.05 11.76 3.58
C SER A 390 27.40 12.13 2.96
N GLU A 391 27.44 11.87 1.67
CA GLU A 391 28.63 11.76 0.85
C GLU A 391 28.90 13.05 0.06
N VAL A 392 28.05 14.07 0.24
CA VAL A 392 28.12 15.33 -0.49
C VAL A 392 28.65 16.43 0.42
N LYS A 393 29.87 16.89 0.14
CA LYS A 393 30.55 17.94 0.93
C LYS A 393 30.11 19.36 0.56
N GLU A 394 29.60 19.53 -0.65
CA GLU A 394 29.27 20.83 -1.22
C GLU A 394 27.84 21.27 -0.88
N SER A 395 27.62 22.59 -0.84
CA SER A 395 26.29 23.16 -0.58
C SER A 395 25.38 23.12 -1.80
N GLY A 396 24.05 23.18 -1.59
CA GLY A 396 23.06 23.25 -2.68
C GLY A 396 23.30 24.38 -3.70
N LYS A 397 23.94 25.48 -3.28
CA LYS A 397 24.37 26.55 -4.18
C LYS A 397 25.46 26.09 -5.15
N ILE A 398 26.38 25.23 -4.74
CA ILE A 398 27.42 24.72 -5.63
C ILE A 398 26.86 23.57 -6.49
N LEU A 399 26.08 22.68 -5.88
CA LEU A 399 25.47 21.53 -6.56
C LEU A 399 24.56 21.91 -7.72
N SER A 400 23.84 23.03 -7.59
CA SER A 400 22.97 23.59 -8.63
C SER A 400 23.71 24.42 -9.69
N THR A 401 25.03 24.25 -9.84
CA THR A 401 25.80 24.89 -10.93
C THR A 401 26.26 23.88 -11.97
N SER A 402 26.53 24.36 -13.18
CA SER A 402 27.10 23.56 -14.27
C SER A 402 28.59 23.25 -14.08
N ALA A 403 29.24 23.82 -13.07
CA ALA A 403 30.66 23.57 -12.77
C ALA A 403 30.85 22.38 -11.81
N TYR A 404 29.78 21.95 -11.13
CA TYR A 404 29.81 20.79 -10.26
C TYR A 404 29.61 19.50 -11.08
N GLU A 405 30.55 18.56 -10.95
CA GLU A 405 30.47 17.24 -11.55
C GLU A 405 29.97 16.23 -10.50
N PRO A 406 28.82 15.56 -10.72
CA PRO A 406 28.24 14.62 -9.76
C PRO A 406 28.90 13.23 -9.83
N GLU A 407 30.21 13.17 -9.59
CA GLU A 407 30.99 11.92 -9.60
C GLU A 407 30.47 10.94 -8.54
N GLY A 408 30.23 9.69 -8.94
CA GLY A 408 29.72 8.64 -8.05
C GLY A 408 28.23 8.74 -7.70
N TRP A 409 27.49 9.68 -8.27
CA TRP A 409 26.04 9.76 -8.08
C TRP A 409 25.33 8.76 -9.00
N ILE A 410 24.29 8.11 -8.48
CA ILE A 410 23.50 7.16 -9.26
C ILE A 410 22.49 7.89 -10.15
N VAL A 411 22.00 7.23 -11.19
CA VAL A 411 20.86 7.72 -11.98
C VAL A 411 19.59 7.59 -11.16
N ALA A 412 18.80 8.67 -11.06
CA ALA A 412 17.56 8.66 -10.27
C ALA A 412 16.32 8.46 -11.15
N THR A 413 15.25 7.93 -10.57
CA THR A 413 13.91 7.91 -11.18
C THR A 413 13.09 9.07 -10.60
N VAL A 414 12.61 9.97 -11.47
CA VAL A 414 11.71 11.07 -11.10
C VAL A 414 10.57 11.14 -12.13
N PRO A 415 9.29 11.12 -11.70
CA PRO A 415 8.82 10.93 -10.32
C PRO A 415 9.11 9.52 -9.76
N GLY A 416 9.50 9.45 -8.49
CA GLY A 416 9.84 8.22 -7.77
C GLY A 416 10.43 8.45 -6.38
N THR A 417 10.38 7.42 -5.53
CA THR A 417 11.06 7.46 -4.22
C THR A 417 12.57 7.25 -4.37
N VAL A 418 13.32 7.57 -3.32
CA VAL A 418 14.74 7.19 -3.21
C VAL A 418 14.89 5.67 -3.39
N LEU A 419 14.03 4.89 -2.73
CA LEU A 419 14.04 3.43 -2.81
C LEU A 419 13.79 2.91 -4.24
N SER A 420 12.79 3.47 -4.94
CA SER A 420 12.55 3.17 -6.36
C SER A 420 13.78 3.44 -7.23
N SER A 421 14.52 4.51 -6.97
CA SER A 421 15.74 4.83 -7.74
C SER A 421 16.82 3.75 -7.57
N TYR A 422 17.06 3.25 -6.35
CA TYR A 422 18.02 2.16 -6.11
C TYR A 422 17.54 0.82 -6.68
N LYS A 423 16.24 0.52 -6.60
CA LYS A 423 15.64 -0.64 -7.29
C LYS A 423 15.88 -0.58 -8.80
N ASN A 424 15.57 0.56 -9.43
CA ASN A 424 15.58 0.68 -10.88
C ASN A 424 16.99 0.67 -11.51
N ILE A 425 18.04 1.05 -10.77
CA ILE A 425 19.43 0.84 -11.24
C ILE A 425 19.94 -0.60 -11.03
N GLY A 426 19.12 -1.46 -10.41
CA GLY A 426 19.42 -2.85 -10.09
C GLY A 426 20.34 -3.02 -8.87
N ALA A 427 20.37 -2.05 -7.96
CA ALA A 427 21.09 -2.15 -6.68
C ALA A 427 20.29 -2.92 -5.61
N LEU A 428 18.98 -3.06 -5.83
CA LEU A 428 18.08 -3.85 -5.00
C LEU A 428 17.31 -4.84 -5.89
N PRO A 429 17.05 -6.06 -5.42
CA PRO A 429 16.04 -6.93 -6.01
C PRO A 429 14.65 -6.33 -5.76
N ASP A 430 13.61 -6.89 -6.39
CA ASP A 430 12.26 -6.39 -6.19
C ASP A 430 11.82 -6.54 -4.71
N PRO A 431 11.57 -5.43 -3.98
CA PRO A 431 11.15 -5.50 -2.58
C PRO A 431 9.79 -6.18 -2.38
N ASN A 432 8.98 -6.30 -3.43
CA ASN A 432 7.65 -6.90 -3.35
C ASN A 432 7.67 -8.45 -3.52
N TYR A 433 8.84 -9.07 -3.70
CA TYR A 433 8.98 -10.52 -3.88
C TYR A 433 9.60 -11.20 -2.64
N ALA A 434 8.99 -12.29 -2.19
CA ALA A 434 9.43 -13.11 -1.06
C ALA A 434 9.81 -12.24 0.15
N ASP A 435 10.99 -12.44 0.73
CA ASP A 435 11.47 -11.66 1.86
C ASP A 435 12.53 -10.61 1.49
N ASN A 436 12.56 -10.15 0.25
CA ASN A 436 13.52 -9.15 -0.24
C ASN A 436 13.48 -7.83 0.56
N GLN A 437 12.38 -7.47 1.24
CA GLN A 437 12.36 -6.33 2.17
C GLN A 437 13.43 -6.43 3.28
N ARG A 438 13.85 -7.64 3.65
CA ARG A 438 14.79 -7.91 4.74
C ARG A 438 16.25 -7.61 4.38
N ILE A 439 16.57 -7.44 3.10
CA ILE A 439 17.94 -7.16 2.66
C ILE A 439 18.23 -5.67 2.48
N ILE A 440 17.22 -4.82 2.68
CA ILE A 440 17.31 -3.37 2.46
C ILE A 440 17.68 -2.70 3.79
N SER A 441 18.76 -1.93 3.81
CA SER A 441 19.30 -1.29 5.02
C SER A 441 18.45 -0.10 5.47
N GLU A 442 17.87 -0.17 6.67
CA GLU A 442 17.15 0.97 7.27
C GLU A 442 18.09 2.16 7.50
N SER A 443 19.32 1.94 7.99
CA SER A 443 20.27 3.03 8.26
C SER A 443 20.77 3.74 7.00
N PHE A 444 20.83 3.04 5.87
CA PHE A 444 21.16 3.65 4.58
C PHE A 444 20.09 4.64 4.13
N PHE A 445 18.82 4.23 4.20
CA PHE A 445 17.67 5.03 3.76
C PHE A 445 17.15 6.00 4.82
N ASN A 446 17.55 5.87 6.09
CA ASN A 446 17.36 6.87 7.14
C ASN A 446 18.33 8.05 6.97
N ALA A 447 18.26 8.73 5.82
CA ALA A 447 19.17 9.82 5.48
C ALA A 447 18.48 10.90 4.64
N ASN A 448 19.09 12.09 4.62
CA ASN A 448 18.79 13.09 3.60
C ASN A 448 19.43 12.67 2.27
N PHE A 449 18.84 13.10 1.17
CA PHE A 449 19.31 12.79 -0.19
C PHE A 449 19.30 14.03 -1.09
N TRP A 450 20.33 14.19 -1.91
CA TRP A 450 20.36 15.19 -2.96
C TRP A 450 19.92 14.60 -4.29
N TYR A 451 18.96 15.25 -4.94
CA TYR A 451 18.64 15.07 -6.35
C TYR A 451 19.24 16.23 -7.14
N ARG A 452 19.81 15.93 -8.31
CA ARG A 452 20.37 16.93 -9.23
C ARG A 452 19.92 16.63 -10.66
N ASN A 453 19.43 17.62 -11.38
CA ASN A 453 19.09 17.49 -12.80
C ASN A 453 19.77 18.59 -13.63
N GLU A 454 20.26 18.20 -14.80
CA GLU A 454 20.67 19.14 -15.85
C GLU A 454 19.68 19.05 -17.00
N PHE A 455 19.11 20.20 -17.38
CA PHE A 455 18.08 20.26 -18.41
C PHE A 455 18.28 21.48 -19.31
N GLU A 456 17.74 21.40 -20.52
CA GLU A 456 17.82 22.45 -21.53
C GLU A 456 16.52 23.25 -21.59
N VAL A 457 16.65 24.57 -21.66
CA VAL A 457 15.53 25.49 -21.89
C VAL A 457 15.66 26.06 -23.31
N PRO A 458 14.72 25.75 -24.22
CA PRO A 458 14.82 26.22 -25.59
C PRO A 458 14.65 27.74 -25.67
N LYS A 459 15.29 28.33 -26.69
CA LYS A 459 15.16 29.75 -26.99
C LYS A 459 13.70 30.13 -27.21
N GLY A 460 13.25 31.23 -26.60
CA GLY A 460 11.87 31.69 -26.71
C GLY A 460 10.86 30.98 -25.80
N PHE A 461 11.28 30.02 -24.95
CA PHE A 461 10.41 29.45 -23.92
C PHE A 461 10.02 30.49 -22.86
N LYS A 462 10.98 31.34 -22.47
CA LYS A 462 10.79 32.35 -21.42
C LYS A 462 9.87 33.47 -21.91
N ARG A 463 8.67 33.54 -21.32
CA ARG A 463 7.78 34.70 -21.36
C ARG A 463 8.01 35.60 -20.14
N GLU A 464 7.01 36.35 -19.71
CA GLU A 464 7.09 37.31 -18.60
C GLU A 464 7.23 36.63 -17.24
N CYS A 465 6.63 35.44 -17.06
CA CYS A 465 6.76 34.63 -15.86
C CYS A 465 7.12 33.18 -16.21
N VAL A 466 8.03 32.59 -15.44
CA VAL A 466 8.31 31.16 -15.44
C VAL A 466 8.26 30.63 -14.02
N LEU A 467 7.40 29.64 -13.80
CA LEU A 467 7.24 28.98 -12.50
C LEU A 467 7.83 27.56 -12.55
N LEU A 468 8.56 27.20 -11.51
CA LEU A 468 8.96 25.83 -11.20
C LEU A 468 7.91 25.21 -10.28
N HIS A 469 7.39 24.05 -10.71
CA HIS A 469 6.40 23.26 -9.99
C HIS A 469 7.01 21.96 -9.49
N LEU A 470 6.67 21.59 -8.26
CA LEU A 470 6.93 20.28 -7.66
C LEU A 470 5.63 19.83 -6.99
N ASP A 471 4.94 18.85 -7.57
CA ASP A 471 3.57 18.50 -7.17
C ASP A 471 3.49 17.57 -5.95
N GLY A 472 4.63 17.05 -5.50
CA GLY A 472 4.74 16.16 -4.34
C GLY A 472 6.18 15.77 -4.03
N ILE A 473 6.59 16.02 -2.78
CA ILE A 473 7.86 15.59 -2.21
C ILE A 473 7.59 14.95 -0.87
N ASN A 474 8.29 13.89 -0.52
CA ASN A 474 8.29 13.36 0.83
C ASN A 474 9.73 13.42 1.43
N TRP A 475 9.98 14.02 2.59
CA TRP A 475 9.03 14.70 3.45
C TRP A 475 9.14 16.24 3.42
N LYS A 476 10.36 16.77 3.52
CA LYS A 476 10.65 18.21 3.37
C LYS A 476 11.75 18.40 2.32
N ALA A 477 11.85 19.58 1.72
CA ALA A 477 12.93 19.84 0.77
C ALA A 477 13.45 21.27 0.72
N ASN A 478 14.75 21.41 0.45
CA ASN A 478 15.38 22.67 0.03
C ASN A 478 15.65 22.63 -1.48
N ILE A 479 15.25 23.68 -2.20
CA ILE A 479 15.30 23.71 -3.67
C ILE A 479 16.26 24.80 -4.15
N PHE A 480 17.12 24.47 -5.11
CA PHE A 480 18.14 25.36 -5.66
C PHE A 480 18.17 25.29 -7.18
N LEU A 481 18.34 26.43 -7.85
CA LEU A 481 18.44 26.53 -9.30
C LEU A 481 19.59 27.47 -9.66
N ASN A 482 20.50 26.99 -10.52
CA ASN A 482 21.58 27.80 -11.09
C ASN A 482 22.45 28.56 -10.07
N GLY A 483 22.65 27.99 -8.87
CA GLY A 483 23.44 28.59 -7.80
C GLY A 483 22.66 29.29 -6.70
N GLU A 484 21.35 29.47 -6.86
CA GLU A 484 20.51 30.20 -5.92
C GLU A 484 19.47 29.32 -5.25
N LYS A 485 19.16 29.61 -3.98
CA LYS A 485 18.08 28.93 -3.25
C LYS A 485 16.75 29.51 -3.73
N VAL A 486 15.91 28.64 -4.28
CA VAL A 486 14.60 29.00 -4.84
C VAL A 486 13.52 28.97 -3.76
N GLY A 487 13.56 27.96 -2.89
CA GLY A 487 12.49 27.78 -1.89
C GLY A 487 12.67 26.57 -0.99
N ARG A 488 11.61 26.31 -0.21
CA ARG A 488 11.49 25.18 0.71
C ARG A 488 10.06 24.63 0.66
N MET A 489 9.92 23.32 0.77
CA MET A 489 8.63 22.62 0.89
C MET A 489 8.60 21.80 2.18
N GLU A 490 7.45 21.74 2.84
CA GLU A 490 7.27 21.01 4.10
C GLU A 490 5.93 20.27 4.14
N GLY A 491 5.98 18.94 4.30
CA GLY A 491 4.82 18.06 4.28
C GLY A 491 4.61 17.39 2.92
N ALA A 492 4.11 16.16 2.93
CA ALA A 492 4.16 15.31 1.74
C ALA A 492 3.20 15.71 0.61
N PHE A 493 2.17 16.52 0.90
CA PHE A 493 1.01 16.73 0.03
C PHE A 493 0.80 18.18 -0.42
N ILE A 494 1.66 19.11 0.02
CA ILE A 494 1.63 20.51 -0.42
C ILE A 494 2.29 20.66 -1.80
N ARG A 495 1.69 21.47 -2.68
CA ARG A 495 2.28 21.82 -3.98
C ARG A 495 3.37 22.88 -3.82
N GLY A 496 4.51 22.67 -4.46
CA GLY A 496 5.58 23.65 -4.56
C GLY A 496 5.46 24.47 -5.84
N GLN A 497 5.38 25.80 -5.73
CA GLN A 497 5.32 26.70 -6.88
C GLN A 497 6.22 27.92 -6.65
N PHE A 498 7.25 28.08 -7.47
CA PHE A 498 8.27 29.10 -7.28
C PHE A 498 8.53 29.90 -8.56
N ASP A 499 8.53 31.22 -8.47
CA ASP A 499 8.96 32.07 -9.58
C ASP A 499 10.48 31.98 -9.76
N VAL A 500 10.89 31.47 -10.92
CA VAL A 500 12.29 31.26 -11.30
C VAL A 500 12.69 32.11 -12.51
N THR A 501 11.86 33.08 -12.90
CA THR A 501 12.02 33.88 -14.12
C THR A 501 13.40 34.53 -14.23
N SER A 502 13.89 35.11 -13.14
CA SER A 502 15.19 35.80 -13.07
C SER A 502 16.38 34.83 -12.99
N LEU A 503 16.16 33.60 -12.54
CA LEU A 503 17.19 32.58 -12.33
C LEU A 503 17.38 31.65 -13.53
N LEU A 504 16.32 31.41 -14.30
CA LEU A 504 16.30 30.53 -15.45
C LEU A 504 17.08 31.15 -16.62
N LYS A 505 17.90 30.35 -17.30
CA LYS A 505 18.70 30.76 -18.46
C LYS A 505 18.18 30.08 -19.72
N GLU A 506 18.37 30.67 -20.90
CA GLU A 506 18.26 29.90 -22.15
C GLU A 506 19.43 28.92 -22.24
N GLY A 507 19.19 27.72 -22.78
CA GLY A 507 20.16 26.62 -22.79
C GLY A 507 20.21 25.86 -21.46
N LYS A 508 21.42 25.45 -21.06
CA LYS A 508 21.66 24.57 -19.91
C LYS A 508 21.32 25.23 -18.57
N ASN A 509 20.54 24.52 -17.77
CA ASN A 509 20.18 24.87 -16.40
C ASN A 509 20.42 23.68 -15.46
N VAL A 510 20.64 23.95 -14.18
CA VAL A 510 20.88 22.92 -13.17
C VAL A 510 19.98 23.13 -11.96
N LEU A 511 19.14 22.14 -11.67
CA LEU A 511 18.27 22.08 -10.49
C LEU A 511 18.88 21.11 -9.48
N ALA A 512 18.96 21.51 -8.21
CA ALA A 512 19.30 20.63 -7.10
C ALA A 512 18.22 20.69 -6.02
N VAL A 513 17.80 19.54 -5.53
CA VAL A 513 16.76 19.38 -4.51
C VAL A 513 17.31 18.50 -3.38
N GLU A 514 17.41 19.06 -2.18
CA GLU A 514 17.72 18.30 -0.98
C GLU A 514 16.42 17.77 -0.39
N ILE A 515 16.23 16.46 -0.39
CA ILE A 515 15.16 15.80 0.35
C ILE A 515 15.64 15.58 1.77
N ILE A 516 14.88 16.11 2.73
CA ILE A 516 15.08 15.93 4.16
C ILE A 516 14.16 14.80 4.61
N ARG A 517 14.74 13.81 5.29
CA ARG A 517 14.00 12.66 5.81
C ARG A 517 12.97 13.06 6.87
N ASN A 518 12.05 12.14 7.14
CA ASN A 518 11.24 12.16 8.36
C ASN A 518 12.15 12.26 9.60
N GLU A 519 11.75 13.08 10.56
CA GLU A 519 12.49 13.29 11.81
C GLU A 519 12.31 12.09 12.72
N HIS A 520 11.09 11.55 12.79
CA HIS A 520 10.66 10.45 13.66
C HIS A 520 10.34 9.17 12.85
N ILE A 521 11.36 8.52 12.28
CA ILE A 521 11.16 7.35 11.39
C ILE A 521 10.62 6.07 12.07
N GLY A 522 10.75 5.98 13.40
CA GLY A 522 10.44 4.78 14.20
C GLY A 522 11.34 3.58 13.93
N ALA A 523 11.08 2.49 14.67
CA ALA A 523 11.74 1.20 14.43
C ALA A 523 11.14 0.46 13.23
N VAL A 524 11.87 -0.53 12.73
CA VAL A 524 11.37 -1.46 11.72
C VAL A 524 10.38 -2.42 12.35
N LYS A 525 9.23 -2.59 11.69
CA LYS A 525 8.22 -3.58 12.05
C LYS A 525 8.34 -4.79 11.14
N GLU A 526 8.50 -5.96 11.74
CA GLU A 526 8.63 -7.22 11.01
C GLU A 526 7.51 -8.18 11.39
N LYS A 527 6.72 -8.53 10.38
CA LYS A 527 5.69 -9.55 10.47
C LYS A 527 6.29 -10.93 10.40
N ASN A 528 5.64 -11.87 11.06
CA ASN A 528 5.96 -13.28 10.96
C ASN A 528 4.68 -14.10 10.80
N LYS A 529 4.80 -15.42 10.72
CA LYS A 529 3.65 -16.32 10.56
C LYS A 529 2.52 -16.10 11.59
N GLN A 530 2.85 -15.65 12.80
CA GLN A 530 1.87 -15.52 13.88
C GLN A 530 1.24 -14.13 13.94
N SER A 531 2.02 -13.06 13.79
CA SER A 531 1.57 -11.69 14.07
C SER A 531 2.14 -10.66 13.11
N THR A 532 1.33 -9.64 12.82
CA THR A 532 1.64 -8.46 11.99
C THR A 532 2.56 -7.44 12.63
N ASP A 533 2.99 -7.67 13.89
CA ASP A 533 3.44 -6.58 14.75
C ASP A 533 2.31 -5.55 15.00
N PHE A 534 2.60 -4.47 15.71
CA PHE A 534 1.65 -3.38 15.96
C PHE A 534 1.47 -2.49 14.73
N ASN A 535 0.34 -1.80 14.60
CA ASN A 535 0.11 -0.83 13.51
C ASN A 535 0.85 0.50 13.79
N GLY A 536 1.36 1.15 12.73
CA GLY A 536 1.81 2.54 12.75
C GLY A 536 3.03 2.85 13.62
N GLY A 537 3.05 3.95 14.36
CA GLY A 537 4.10 4.26 15.33
C GLY A 537 4.42 5.76 15.38
N ILE A 538 5.60 6.09 15.89
CA ILE A 538 6.04 7.48 16.09
C ILE A 538 6.06 8.33 14.82
N LEU A 539 6.05 7.71 13.62
CA LEU A 539 5.94 8.42 12.34
C LEU A 539 4.68 9.30 12.26
N GLY A 540 3.65 9.02 13.06
CA GLY A 540 2.47 9.88 13.20
C GLY A 540 2.81 11.33 13.61
N ALA A 541 3.92 11.54 14.32
CA ALA A 541 4.40 12.86 14.71
C ALA A 541 4.80 13.72 13.50
N ASP A 542 5.18 13.10 12.40
CA ASP A 542 5.62 13.75 11.15
C ASP A 542 4.49 13.88 10.12
N ASN A 543 3.24 13.56 10.49
CA ASN A 543 2.12 13.79 9.59
C ASN A 543 1.99 15.29 9.25
N PRO A 544 1.79 15.65 7.96
CA PRO A 544 1.39 14.77 6.87
C PRO A 544 2.57 14.08 6.16
N THR A 545 2.51 12.76 6.14
CA THR A 545 3.45 11.85 5.44
C THR A 545 2.70 10.57 5.05
N PHE A 546 3.39 9.64 4.41
CA PHE A 546 2.89 8.30 4.11
C PHE A 546 2.97 7.42 5.37
N HIS A 547 2.09 7.67 6.35
CA HIS A 547 2.16 7.10 7.70
C HIS A 547 2.29 5.57 7.72
N ALA A 548 1.52 4.84 6.91
CA ALA A 548 1.56 3.36 6.91
C ALA A 548 2.91 2.77 6.44
N SER A 549 3.80 3.57 5.83
CA SER A 549 5.13 3.14 5.40
C SER A 549 6.06 2.72 6.55
N ILE A 550 5.73 3.05 7.82
CA ILE A 550 6.41 2.50 8.99
C ILE A 550 6.10 1.02 9.22
N GLY A 551 5.03 0.50 8.63
CA GLY A 551 4.53 -0.84 8.84
C GLY A 551 3.12 -0.82 9.43
N TRP A 552 2.28 -1.68 8.89
CA TRP A 552 0.87 -1.81 9.25
C TRP A 552 0.43 -3.26 9.07
N ASP A 553 -0.75 -3.66 9.49
CA ASP A 553 -1.27 -5.02 9.30
C ASP A 553 -1.51 -5.44 7.83
N TRP A 554 -1.40 -4.52 6.86
CA TRP A 554 -1.54 -4.76 5.41
C TRP A 554 -0.39 -4.24 4.53
N ILE A 555 0.68 -3.70 5.10
CA ILE A 555 1.91 -3.28 4.39
C ILE A 555 3.13 -3.45 5.31
N PRO A 556 4.31 -3.90 4.84
CA PRO A 556 5.50 -3.99 5.69
C PRO A 556 6.10 -2.61 5.87
N THR A 557 7.12 -2.50 6.73
CA THR A 557 7.93 -1.28 6.76
C THR A 557 8.62 -1.06 5.41
N ILE A 558 8.40 0.10 4.80
CA ILE A 558 9.14 0.57 3.62
C ILE A 558 10.35 1.38 4.08
N ARG A 559 11.55 0.96 3.69
CA ARG A 559 12.81 1.62 4.08
C ARG A 559 12.85 3.06 3.58
N GLY A 560 13.19 3.98 4.49
CA GLY A 560 13.18 5.42 4.20
C GLY A 560 11.79 6.04 4.12
N ARG A 561 10.71 5.33 4.50
CA ARG A 561 9.34 5.88 4.63
C ARG A 561 8.85 6.62 3.37
N ASN A 562 9.16 6.09 2.20
CA ASN A 562 8.82 6.65 0.89
C ASN A 562 9.34 8.08 0.65
N ILE A 563 10.47 8.49 1.22
CA ILE A 563 11.07 9.80 0.89
C ILE A 563 11.48 9.87 -0.59
N GLY A 564 11.40 11.06 -1.19
CA GLY A 564 11.76 11.31 -2.58
C GLY A 564 10.85 12.35 -3.26
N ILE A 565 11.04 12.50 -4.57
CA ILE A 565 10.21 13.36 -5.42
C ILE A 565 9.14 12.46 -6.03
N TRP A 566 8.05 12.22 -5.28
CA TRP A 566 7.08 11.17 -5.62
C TRP A 566 6.09 11.59 -6.72
N ASN A 567 5.99 12.89 -7.03
CA ASN A 567 5.10 13.43 -8.06
C ASN A 567 5.86 14.34 -9.06
N ASP A 568 5.14 14.90 -10.03
CA ASP A 568 5.67 15.63 -11.17
C ASP A 568 6.53 16.85 -10.80
N VAL A 569 7.54 17.10 -11.64
CA VAL A 569 8.37 18.32 -11.63
C VAL A 569 8.35 18.94 -13.01
N PHE A 570 7.97 20.21 -13.12
CA PHE A 570 7.90 20.87 -14.42
C PHE A 570 8.06 22.39 -14.34
N LEU A 571 8.37 23.02 -15.47
CA LEU A 571 8.34 24.46 -15.66
C LEU A 571 7.08 24.85 -16.45
N SER A 572 6.42 25.93 -16.06
CA SER A 572 5.39 26.58 -16.87
C SER A 572 5.81 28.01 -17.21
N SER A 573 5.64 28.45 -18.46
CA SER A 573 5.84 29.84 -18.85
C SER A 573 4.54 30.52 -19.25
N THR A 574 4.28 31.66 -18.60
CA THR A 574 3.02 32.42 -18.70
C THR A 574 3.32 33.92 -18.86
N GLY A 575 2.26 34.72 -19.06
CA GLY A 575 2.32 36.17 -18.90
C GLY A 575 2.47 36.59 -17.43
N PRO A 576 2.12 37.84 -17.07
CA PRO A 576 2.35 38.37 -15.73
C PRO A 576 1.33 37.89 -14.69
N VAL A 577 0.24 37.25 -15.13
CA VAL A 577 -0.87 36.78 -14.29
C VAL A 577 -1.09 35.29 -14.46
N THR A 578 -1.19 34.56 -13.34
CA THR A 578 -1.43 33.10 -13.31
C THR A 578 -2.79 32.76 -12.71
N LEU A 579 -3.36 31.63 -13.13
CA LEU A 579 -4.66 31.11 -12.71
C LEU A 579 -4.51 29.81 -11.94
N GLN A 580 -5.18 29.72 -10.78
CA GLN A 580 -5.03 28.60 -9.86
C GLN A 580 -6.36 28.19 -9.22
N ASP A 581 -6.44 26.94 -8.78
CA ASP A 581 -7.52 26.38 -7.96
C ASP A 581 -8.96 26.71 -8.46
N PRO A 582 -9.29 26.36 -9.72
CA PRO A 582 -10.62 26.62 -10.26
C PRO A 582 -11.69 25.87 -9.47
N TYR A 583 -12.86 26.49 -9.31
CA TYR A 583 -14.00 25.85 -8.64
C TYR A 583 -15.32 26.34 -9.24
N VAL A 584 -16.30 25.44 -9.31
CA VAL A 584 -17.65 25.75 -9.78
C VAL A 584 -18.65 25.20 -8.77
N ALA A 585 -19.16 26.07 -7.90
CA ALA A 585 -20.24 25.68 -7.00
C ALA A 585 -21.53 25.47 -7.81
N THR A 586 -22.25 24.40 -7.51
CA THR A 586 -23.51 24.04 -8.18
C THR A 586 -24.64 24.05 -7.16
N LYS A 587 -25.76 24.69 -7.52
CA LYS A 587 -27.01 24.61 -6.78
C LYS A 587 -28.15 24.22 -7.72
N LEU A 588 -28.91 23.20 -7.34
CA LEU A 588 -30.10 22.72 -8.05
C LEU A 588 -31.37 23.16 -7.31
N PRO A 589 -32.46 23.51 -8.01
CA PRO A 589 -33.76 23.77 -7.41
C PRO A 589 -34.49 22.46 -7.04
N LEU A 590 -33.85 21.63 -6.20
CA LEU A 590 -34.35 20.30 -5.87
C LEU A 590 -35.81 20.33 -5.34
N PRO A 591 -36.67 19.39 -5.75
CA PRO A 591 -36.37 18.19 -6.54
C PRO A 591 -36.28 18.41 -8.06
N ASP A 592 -36.48 19.63 -8.56
CA ASP A 592 -36.32 19.94 -9.97
C ASP A 592 -34.83 19.92 -10.38
N THR A 593 -34.51 19.10 -11.37
CA THR A 593 -33.16 18.92 -11.94
C THR A 593 -33.04 19.48 -13.35
N THR A 594 -34.07 20.16 -13.86
CA THR A 594 -34.10 20.73 -15.22
C THR A 594 -33.33 22.03 -15.35
N SER A 595 -32.79 22.59 -14.26
CA SER A 595 -31.93 23.77 -14.28
C SER A 595 -30.90 23.71 -13.14
N ALA A 596 -29.77 24.40 -13.31
CA ALA A 596 -28.76 24.59 -12.28
C ALA A 596 -28.33 26.06 -12.20
N CYS A 597 -27.97 26.50 -11.00
CA CYS A 597 -27.27 27.74 -10.77
C CYS A 597 -25.79 27.43 -10.51
N LEU A 598 -24.92 27.88 -11.42
CA LEU A 598 -23.47 27.67 -11.33
C LEU A 598 -22.79 28.94 -10.84
N ILE A 599 -21.84 28.83 -9.93
CA ILE A 599 -21.06 29.97 -9.42
C ILE A 599 -19.58 29.68 -9.61
N PRO A 600 -19.00 30.09 -10.75
CA PRO A 600 -17.59 29.87 -11.05
C PRO A 600 -16.68 30.82 -10.25
N GLU A 601 -15.55 30.30 -9.79
CA GLU A 601 -14.47 31.08 -9.18
C GLU A 601 -13.09 30.49 -9.51
N VAL A 602 -12.08 31.34 -9.47
CA VAL A 602 -10.68 30.97 -9.70
C VAL A 602 -9.76 31.93 -8.94
N VAL A 603 -8.63 31.46 -8.45
CA VAL A 603 -7.59 32.32 -7.88
C VAL A 603 -6.78 32.95 -9.01
N VAL A 604 -6.68 34.27 -8.99
CA VAL A 604 -5.91 35.06 -9.96
C VAL A 604 -4.78 35.75 -9.22
N LYS A 605 -3.55 35.55 -9.69
CA LYS A 605 -2.34 36.09 -9.05
C LYS A 605 -1.50 36.87 -10.04
N ASN A 606 -1.22 38.13 -9.71
CA ASN A 606 -0.23 38.91 -10.42
C ASN A 606 1.16 38.53 -9.89
N GLN A 607 2.02 37.96 -10.73
CA GLN A 607 3.39 37.59 -10.37
C GLN A 607 4.33 38.80 -10.46
N GLY A 608 3.94 39.84 -11.20
CA GLY A 608 4.75 41.02 -11.45
C GLY A 608 4.76 42.06 -10.33
N SER A 609 5.74 42.96 -10.42
CA SER A 609 5.96 44.07 -9.48
C SER A 609 5.21 45.36 -9.84
N SER A 610 4.29 45.30 -10.80
CA SER A 610 3.47 46.45 -11.23
C SER A 610 1.99 46.07 -11.29
N ARG A 611 1.11 47.08 -11.23
CA ARG A 611 -0.34 46.88 -11.33
C ARG A 611 -0.69 46.41 -12.74
N VAL A 612 -1.57 45.42 -12.82
CA VAL A 612 -2.08 44.85 -14.08
C VAL A 612 -3.60 44.97 -14.16
N GLU A 613 -4.10 45.20 -15.37
CA GLU A 613 -5.53 45.20 -15.68
C GLU A 613 -5.76 44.30 -16.90
N GLY A 614 -6.77 43.43 -16.82
CA GLY A 614 -7.09 42.49 -17.88
C GLY A 614 -8.51 41.96 -17.78
N ILE A 615 -8.86 41.07 -18.71
CA ILE A 615 -10.16 40.39 -18.74
C ILE A 615 -9.96 38.95 -18.30
N LEU A 616 -10.71 38.52 -17.30
CA LEU A 616 -10.83 37.12 -16.92
C LEU A 616 -12.07 36.53 -17.59
N LYS A 617 -11.86 35.53 -18.45
CA LYS A 617 -12.91 34.78 -19.14
C LYS A 617 -13.03 33.39 -18.52
N GLY A 618 -14.25 32.89 -18.42
CA GLY A 618 -14.52 31.49 -18.10
C GLY A 618 -15.45 30.87 -19.14
N GLN A 619 -15.33 29.57 -19.31
CA GLN A 619 -16.18 28.77 -20.18
C GLN A 619 -16.51 27.44 -19.50
N ILE A 620 -17.78 27.02 -19.54
CA ILE A 620 -18.27 25.72 -19.08
C ILE A 620 -19.17 25.14 -20.19
N GLY A 621 -18.66 24.12 -20.89
CA GLY A 621 -19.27 23.67 -22.14
C GLY A 621 -19.38 24.81 -23.15
N GLU A 622 -20.61 25.10 -23.60
CA GLU A 622 -20.88 26.18 -24.56
C GLU A 622 -21.11 27.55 -23.90
N VAL A 623 -21.27 27.61 -22.57
CA VAL A 623 -21.56 28.86 -21.84
C VAL A 623 -20.24 29.58 -21.56
N SER A 624 -20.16 30.85 -21.96
CA SER A 624 -19.01 31.72 -21.72
C SER A 624 -19.41 32.96 -20.92
N PHE A 625 -18.49 33.46 -20.11
CA PHE A 625 -18.69 34.62 -19.24
C PHE A 625 -17.35 35.31 -19.01
N GLU A 626 -17.35 36.61 -18.74
CA GLU A 626 -16.12 37.37 -18.52
C GLU A 626 -16.35 38.59 -17.62
N GLN A 627 -15.30 39.05 -16.96
CA GLN A 627 -15.29 40.32 -16.22
C GLN A 627 -13.90 40.95 -16.18
N PRO A 628 -13.81 42.28 -16.08
CA PRO A 628 -12.54 42.97 -15.90
C PRO A 628 -11.97 42.71 -14.50
N VAL A 629 -10.65 42.58 -14.41
CA VAL A 629 -9.91 42.32 -13.17
C VAL A 629 -8.68 43.20 -13.14
N ALA A 630 -8.56 44.01 -12.08
CA ALA A 630 -7.36 44.77 -11.76
C ALA A 630 -6.68 44.18 -10.53
N LEU A 631 -5.37 44.01 -10.58
CA LEU A 631 -4.54 43.46 -9.50
C LEU A 631 -3.36 44.38 -9.25
N ALA A 632 -3.11 44.72 -7.98
CA ALA A 632 -1.87 45.36 -7.56
C ALA A 632 -0.67 44.42 -7.78
N ALA A 633 0.54 44.97 -7.67
CA ALA A 633 1.77 44.18 -7.69
C ALA A 633 1.69 43.06 -6.65
N HIS A 634 2.00 41.82 -7.06
CA HIS A 634 1.96 40.64 -6.20
C HIS A 634 0.61 40.33 -5.54
N GLU A 635 -0.49 40.98 -5.96
CA GLU A 635 -1.83 40.68 -5.42
C GLU A 635 -2.31 39.30 -5.90
N GLU A 636 -2.76 38.50 -4.94
CA GLU A 636 -3.50 37.27 -5.16
C GLU A 636 -4.94 37.47 -4.69
N ARG A 637 -5.91 37.13 -5.54
CA ARG A 637 -7.33 37.31 -5.23
C ARG A 637 -8.17 36.18 -5.83
N THR A 638 -9.08 35.62 -5.04
CA THR A 638 -10.16 34.78 -5.57
C THR A 638 -11.16 35.66 -6.30
N VAL A 639 -11.32 35.42 -7.59
CA VAL A 639 -12.28 36.13 -8.43
C VAL A 639 -13.50 35.24 -8.62
N ARG A 640 -14.64 35.68 -8.07
CA ARG A 640 -15.94 35.02 -8.19
C ARG A 640 -16.77 35.70 -9.27
N PHE A 641 -17.42 34.91 -10.12
CA PHE A 641 -18.34 35.41 -11.14
C PHE A 641 -19.78 35.46 -10.64
N GLU A 642 -20.61 36.26 -11.30
CA GLU A 642 -22.04 36.29 -11.06
C GLU A 642 -22.68 34.90 -11.31
N PRO A 643 -23.72 34.52 -10.53
CA PRO A 643 -24.38 33.23 -10.70
C PRO A 643 -24.95 33.05 -12.12
N LEU A 644 -24.60 31.94 -12.76
CA LEU A 644 -25.01 31.57 -14.11
C LEU A 644 -26.19 30.61 -14.06
N GLN A 645 -27.28 30.95 -14.74
CA GLN A 645 -28.40 30.02 -14.95
C GLN A 645 -28.07 29.06 -16.08
N PHE A 646 -28.16 27.77 -15.79
CA PHE A 646 -27.77 26.69 -16.70
C PHE A 646 -28.99 25.77 -16.94
N PRO A 647 -29.75 25.96 -18.03
CA PRO A 647 -30.92 25.14 -18.32
C PRO A 647 -30.51 23.74 -18.82
N HIS A 648 -31.30 22.74 -18.46
CA HIS A 648 -31.17 21.34 -18.85
C HIS A 648 -29.74 20.77 -18.74
N PRO A 649 -29.09 20.88 -17.56
CA PRO A 649 -27.74 20.35 -17.37
C PRO A 649 -27.75 18.82 -17.50
N ARG A 650 -26.71 18.28 -18.15
CA ARG A 650 -26.37 16.87 -18.00
C ARG A 650 -25.66 16.70 -16.68
N LEU A 651 -26.37 16.20 -15.69
CA LEU A 651 -25.85 16.05 -14.34
C LEU A 651 -24.77 14.97 -14.28
N TRP A 652 -23.83 15.16 -13.37
CA TRP A 652 -22.94 14.10 -12.92
C TRP A 652 -23.67 13.24 -11.88
N TRP A 653 -23.62 11.92 -12.05
CA TRP A 653 -24.23 10.94 -11.15
C TRP A 653 -23.21 9.88 -10.73
N PRO A 654 -23.30 9.37 -9.49
CA PRO A 654 -22.54 8.21 -9.07
C PRO A 654 -22.95 6.95 -9.86
N ASN A 655 -22.09 5.94 -9.82
CA ASN A 655 -22.27 4.67 -10.51
C ASN A 655 -23.60 3.98 -10.14
N GLY A 656 -24.37 3.60 -11.17
CA GLY A 656 -25.72 3.04 -11.02
C GLY A 656 -26.83 4.05 -10.65
N TYR A 657 -26.52 5.33 -10.43
CA TYR A 657 -27.54 6.38 -10.25
C TYR A 657 -27.85 7.16 -11.54
N GLY A 658 -26.93 7.16 -12.50
CA GLY A 658 -27.03 7.83 -13.78
C GLY A 658 -25.67 7.90 -14.48
N THR A 659 -25.54 8.75 -15.50
CA THR A 659 -24.27 8.97 -16.18
C THR A 659 -23.38 9.96 -15.39
N PRO A 660 -22.10 9.65 -15.14
CA PRO A 660 -21.14 10.60 -14.55
C PRO A 660 -20.68 11.64 -15.58
N TYR A 661 -21.60 12.52 -16.03
CA TYR A 661 -21.30 13.47 -17.09
C TYR A 661 -20.36 14.60 -16.61
N LEU A 662 -19.31 14.86 -17.39
CA LEU A 662 -18.31 15.89 -17.12
C LEU A 662 -18.26 16.88 -18.30
N TYR A 663 -18.28 18.18 -17.99
CA TYR A 663 -18.08 19.27 -18.95
C TYR A 663 -16.60 19.65 -19.04
N ASN A 664 -16.18 20.06 -20.24
CA ASN A 664 -14.93 20.82 -20.38
C ASN A 664 -15.14 22.21 -19.80
N ALA A 665 -14.21 22.67 -18.98
CA ALA A 665 -14.19 24.02 -18.46
C ALA A 665 -12.80 24.63 -18.57
N ARG A 666 -12.76 25.96 -18.69
CA ARG A 666 -11.51 26.71 -18.69
C ARG A 666 -11.69 28.11 -18.12
N PHE A 667 -10.64 28.62 -17.50
CA PHE A 667 -10.46 30.04 -17.24
C PHE A 667 -9.27 30.56 -18.04
N THR A 668 -9.39 31.76 -18.59
CA THR A 668 -8.33 32.42 -19.35
C THR A 668 -8.24 33.88 -18.91
N PHE A 669 -7.03 34.34 -18.60
CA PHE A 669 -6.77 35.75 -18.31
C PHE A 669 -6.01 36.38 -19.47
N SER A 670 -6.46 37.55 -19.93
CA SER A 670 -5.83 38.26 -21.05
C SER A 670 -5.59 39.73 -20.73
N LEU A 671 -4.44 40.26 -21.16
CA LEU A 671 -4.11 41.69 -21.14
C LEU A 671 -3.98 42.15 -22.58
N ASN A 672 -4.67 43.23 -22.98
CA ASN A 672 -4.62 43.75 -24.35
C ASN A 672 -4.84 42.67 -25.43
N GLU A 673 -5.81 41.76 -25.19
CA GLU A 673 -6.14 40.61 -26.05
C GLU A 673 -5.08 39.48 -26.11
N GLU A 674 -3.93 39.63 -25.44
CA GLU A 674 -2.92 38.58 -25.31
C GLU A 674 -3.16 37.72 -24.08
N VAL A 675 -3.10 36.38 -24.24
CA VAL A 675 -3.31 35.43 -23.13
C VAL A 675 -2.10 35.43 -22.20
N SER A 676 -2.35 35.73 -20.93
CA SER A 676 -1.37 35.54 -19.87
C SER A 676 -1.30 34.08 -19.46
N ASP A 677 -2.43 33.50 -19.06
CA ASP A 677 -2.52 32.12 -18.59
C ASP A 677 -3.89 31.52 -18.88
N THR A 678 -3.95 30.19 -18.98
CA THR A 678 -5.17 29.41 -19.14
C THR A 678 -5.13 28.16 -18.26
N LYS A 679 -6.17 27.99 -17.45
CA LYS A 679 -6.38 26.79 -16.63
C LYS A 679 -7.55 25.98 -17.19
N ASN A 680 -7.24 24.82 -17.76
CA ASN A 680 -8.23 23.84 -18.20
C ASN A 680 -8.54 22.85 -17.08
N PHE A 681 -9.79 22.42 -16.97
CA PHE A 681 -10.25 21.44 -15.98
C PHE A 681 -11.58 20.81 -16.43
N ARG A 682 -12.04 19.80 -15.70
CA ARG A 682 -13.34 19.14 -15.92
C ARG A 682 -14.28 19.50 -14.78
N VAL A 683 -15.58 19.61 -15.08
CA VAL A 683 -16.62 19.95 -14.09
C VAL A 683 -17.79 18.98 -14.22
N GLY A 684 -18.15 18.30 -13.14
CA GLY A 684 -19.42 17.61 -13.02
C GLY A 684 -20.46 18.50 -12.35
N ILE A 685 -21.58 18.76 -13.03
CA ILE A 685 -22.70 19.53 -12.45
C ILE A 685 -23.47 18.59 -11.54
N ARG A 686 -23.35 18.76 -10.23
CA ARG A 686 -24.10 18.01 -9.22
C ARG A 686 -24.24 18.78 -7.91
N GLN A 687 -25.21 18.39 -7.10
CA GLN A 687 -25.33 18.83 -5.71
C GLN A 687 -25.19 17.63 -4.77
N VAL A 688 -24.34 17.75 -3.75
CA VAL A 688 -24.29 16.83 -2.61
C VAL A 688 -25.01 17.50 -1.45
N ASP A 689 -25.89 16.77 -0.79
CA ASP A 689 -26.53 17.16 0.47
C ASP A 689 -26.38 16.03 1.50
N PHE A 690 -26.57 16.34 2.77
CA PHE A 690 -26.52 15.37 3.86
C PHE A 690 -27.58 15.65 4.93
N LYS A 691 -27.93 14.62 5.69
CA LYS A 691 -28.74 14.71 6.92
C LYS A 691 -28.17 13.82 8.01
N GLU A 692 -28.18 14.31 9.24
CA GLU A 692 -27.78 13.56 10.43
C GLU A 692 -29.00 13.35 11.34
N ASP A 693 -29.85 12.40 10.99
CA ASP A 693 -31.05 12.11 11.76
C ASP A 693 -30.75 11.05 12.83
N ASN A 694 -30.98 11.35 14.10
CA ASN A 694 -30.71 10.45 15.24
C ASN A 694 -29.26 9.89 15.27
N HIS A 695 -28.26 10.73 14.97
CA HIS A 695 -26.85 10.32 14.86
C HIS A 695 -26.59 9.29 13.75
N ILE A 696 -27.29 9.43 12.61
CA ILE A 696 -27.10 8.59 11.43
C ILE A 696 -26.91 9.48 10.21
N LEU A 697 -25.75 9.37 9.55
CA LEU A 697 -25.45 10.09 8.32
C LEU A 697 -26.19 9.47 7.13
N ASN A 698 -26.98 10.29 6.43
CA ASN A 698 -27.52 9.99 5.11
C ASN A 698 -27.00 11.03 4.11
N LEU A 699 -26.49 10.55 2.98
CA LEU A 699 -26.05 11.40 1.87
C LEU A 699 -27.11 11.43 0.77
N TYR A 700 -27.15 12.53 0.03
CA TYR A 700 -28.05 12.71 -1.11
C TYR A 700 -27.27 13.32 -2.27
N ILE A 701 -27.46 12.78 -3.47
CA ILE A 701 -26.87 13.32 -4.69
C ILE A 701 -27.99 13.75 -5.61
N ASN A 702 -28.01 15.02 -5.98
CA ASN A 702 -29.05 15.65 -6.79
C ASN A 702 -30.46 15.36 -6.24
N GLY A 703 -30.61 15.35 -4.91
CA GLY A 703 -31.88 15.11 -4.20
C GLY A 703 -32.27 13.63 -4.01
N ARG A 704 -31.53 12.67 -4.56
CA ARG A 704 -31.77 11.23 -4.41
C ARG A 704 -30.89 10.66 -3.31
N ARG A 705 -31.45 9.83 -2.41
CA ARG A 705 -30.69 9.22 -1.31
C ARG A 705 -29.56 8.35 -1.88
N PHE A 706 -28.38 8.47 -1.31
CA PHE A 706 -27.18 7.77 -1.74
C PHE A 706 -26.80 6.68 -0.73
N ILE A 707 -26.52 5.49 -1.27
CA ILE A 707 -26.05 4.33 -0.52
C ILE A 707 -24.59 4.08 -0.91
N GLY A 708 -23.68 4.30 0.04
CA GLY A 708 -22.25 4.07 -0.15
C GLY A 708 -21.91 2.59 -0.06
N MET A 709 -21.58 1.99 -1.19
CA MET A 709 -21.05 0.63 -1.27
C MET A 709 -19.67 0.70 -1.88
N GLY A 710 -18.68 0.09 -1.24
CA GLY A 710 -17.32 0.18 -1.72
C GLY A 710 -16.29 -0.37 -0.77
N GLY A 711 -15.12 0.27 -0.77
CA GLY A 711 -14.05 -0.09 0.13
C GLY A 711 -13.06 1.03 0.38
N ASN A 712 -12.13 0.71 1.27
CA ASN A 712 -11.05 1.59 1.68
C ASN A 712 -9.83 1.37 0.78
N TRP A 713 -9.14 2.46 0.49
CA TRP A 713 -7.91 2.50 -0.27
C TRP A 713 -6.88 3.29 0.54
N GLY A 714 -5.90 2.58 1.11
CA GLY A 714 -4.88 3.19 1.98
C GLY A 714 -3.65 3.72 1.25
N PHE A 715 -3.19 3.08 0.17
CA PHE A 715 -1.93 3.42 -0.49
C PHE A 715 -1.99 3.06 -1.97
N SER A 716 -1.26 3.76 -2.85
CA SER A 716 -1.34 3.51 -4.30
C SER A 716 -0.54 2.26 -4.69
N GLU A 717 0.72 2.23 -4.29
CA GLU A 717 1.65 1.12 -4.46
C GLU A 717 2.74 1.26 -3.39
N SER A 718 3.36 0.17 -2.92
CA SER A 718 4.33 0.19 -1.81
C SER A 718 5.46 1.23 -1.97
N ASN A 719 5.79 1.61 -3.21
CA ASN A 719 6.78 2.62 -3.56
C ASN A 719 6.22 3.80 -4.39
N LEU A 720 4.90 4.00 -4.40
CA LEU A 720 4.20 5.12 -5.05
C LEU A 720 4.40 5.18 -6.58
N ASN A 721 4.54 4.02 -7.22
CA ASN A 721 4.85 3.93 -8.64
C ASN A 721 3.62 3.94 -9.57
N TYR A 722 2.41 3.95 -9.02
CA TYR A 722 1.19 4.04 -9.84
C TYR A 722 1.11 5.36 -10.59
N ARG A 723 0.66 5.29 -11.84
CA ARG A 723 0.35 6.46 -12.68
C ARG A 723 -1.07 6.31 -13.22
N ARG A 724 -1.43 7.07 -14.25
CA ARG A 724 -2.82 7.18 -14.73
C ARG A 724 -3.44 5.83 -15.06
N ARG A 725 -2.69 4.96 -15.73
CA ARG A 725 -3.16 3.63 -16.14
C ARG A 725 -3.67 2.80 -14.95
N GLU A 726 -2.87 2.70 -13.88
CA GLU A 726 -3.20 1.86 -12.75
C GLU A 726 -4.38 2.42 -11.93
N TYR A 727 -4.45 3.74 -11.73
CA TYR A 727 -5.62 4.37 -11.11
C TYR A 727 -6.89 4.15 -11.94
N GLU A 728 -6.81 4.30 -13.25
CA GLU A 728 -7.95 4.07 -14.14
C GLU A 728 -8.43 2.60 -14.07
N ALA A 729 -7.51 1.64 -14.13
CA ALA A 729 -7.84 0.21 -14.05
C ALA A 729 -8.48 -0.16 -12.71
N ALA A 730 -7.88 0.27 -11.61
CA ALA A 730 -8.38 0.00 -10.26
C ALA A 730 -9.78 0.60 -10.04
N VAL A 731 -9.99 1.88 -10.38
CA VAL A 731 -11.31 2.52 -10.20
C VAL A 731 -12.35 1.91 -11.14
N ALA A 732 -11.97 1.53 -12.36
CA ALA A 732 -12.85 0.81 -13.27
C ALA A 732 -13.28 -0.55 -12.69
N TYR A 733 -12.39 -1.29 -12.01
CA TYR A 733 -12.73 -2.50 -11.26
C TYR A 733 -13.73 -2.22 -10.13
N HIS A 734 -13.56 -1.14 -9.37
CA HIS A 734 -14.53 -0.74 -8.34
C HIS A 734 -15.91 -0.45 -8.96
N ALA A 735 -15.96 0.29 -10.06
CA ALA A 735 -17.22 0.57 -10.75
C ALA A 735 -17.88 -0.70 -11.32
N ASP A 736 -17.10 -1.62 -11.86
CA ASP A 736 -17.59 -2.89 -12.42
C ASP A 736 -18.13 -3.84 -11.34
N MET A 737 -17.60 -3.76 -10.11
CA MET A 737 -18.18 -4.40 -8.90
C MET A 737 -19.44 -3.71 -8.36
N ASN A 738 -20.00 -2.74 -9.09
CA ASN A 738 -21.14 -1.94 -8.67
C ASN A 738 -20.89 -1.06 -7.42
N PHE A 739 -19.62 -0.77 -7.09
CA PHE A 739 -19.32 0.19 -6.05
C PHE A 739 -19.72 1.60 -6.45
N THR A 740 -20.01 2.42 -5.44
CA THR A 740 -20.51 3.79 -5.54
C THR A 740 -19.63 4.78 -4.77
N MET A 741 -18.77 4.29 -3.87
CA MET A 741 -17.88 5.12 -3.06
C MET A 741 -16.53 4.43 -2.81
N LEU A 742 -15.46 5.21 -2.72
CA LEU A 742 -14.13 4.80 -2.28
C LEU A 742 -13.73 5.69 -1.09
N ARG A 743 -13.09 5.13 -0.07
CA ARG A 743 -12.47 5.92 0.99
C ARG A 743 -10.96 5.98 0.80
N ASN A 744 -10.42 7.19 0.59
CA ASN A 744 -8.98 7.48 0.63
C ASN A 744 -8.56 7.50 2.10
N TRP A 745 -8.27 6.30 2.63
CA TRP A 745 -8.04 6.05 4.06
C TRP A 745 -6.77 6.75 4.53
N VAL A 746 -6.86 7.51 5.63
CA VAL A 746 -5.79 8.38 6.16
C VAL A 746 -5.24 9.37 5.10
N GLY A 747 -5.96 9.59 4.00
CA GLY A 747 -5.67 10.62 3.00
C GLY A 747 -4.36 10.45 2.24
N MET A 748 -3.77 9.25 2.21
CA MET A 748 -2.42 9.02 1.69
C MET A 748 -2.32 8.89 0.17
N ILE A 749 -3.41 9.09 -0.58
CA ILE A 749 -3.35 9.25 -2.04
C ILE A 749 -3.50 10.72 -2.41
N GLY A 750 -2.47 11.30 -3.04
CA GLY A 750 -2.46 12.71 -3.47
C GLY A 750 -2.45 12.94 -4.99
N ASP A 751 -2.42 11.87 -5.79
CA ASP A 751 -2.40 11.93 -7.26
C ASP A 751 -3.74 12.42 -7.83
N GLU A 752 -3.67 13.32 -8.82
CA GLU A 752 -4.88 13.87 -9.48
C GLU A 752 -5.60 12.78 -10.29
N GLU A 753 -4.83 11.83 -10.81
CA GLU A 753 -5.28 10.68 -11.60
C GLU A 753 -6.32 9.82 -10.87
N LEU A 754 -6.22 9.67 -9.54
CA LEU A 754 -7.24 8.93 -8.77
C LEU A 754 -8.59 9.64 -8.87
N TYR A 755 -8.62 10.96 -8.64
CA TYR A 755 -9.86 11.72 -8.64
C TYR A 755 -10.44 11.86 -10.04
N GLU A 756 -9.59 12.00 -11.06
CA GLU A 756 -10.03 11.97 -12.46
C GLU A 756 -10.67 10.62 -12.84
N ALA A 757 -10.10 9.51 -12.37
CA ALA A 757 -10.68 8.19 -12.57
C ALA A 757 -12.02 8.06 -11.82
N CYS A 758 -12.10 8.51 -10.56
CA CYS A 758 -13.34 8.52 -9.79
C CYS A 758 -14.43 9.40 -10.43
N ASP A 759 -14.07 10.57 -10.94
CA ASP A 759 -14.96 11.46 -11.69
C ASP A 759 -15.49 10.77 -12.96
N LYS A 760 -14.62 10.08 -13.70
CA LYS A 760 -14.96 9.36 -14.95
C LYS A 760 -15.92 8.20 -14.71
N TYR A 761 -15.71 7.42 -13.65
CA TYR A 761 -16.49 6.21 -13.37
C TYR A 761 -17.66 6.42 -12.39
N GLY A 762 -17.86 7.64 -11.87
CA GLY A 762 -18.96 7.92 -10.96
C GLY A 762 -18.74 7.34 -9.56
N ILE A 763 -17.50 7.26 -9.09
CA ILE A 763 -17.19 6.79 -7.73
C ILE A 763 -17.02 8.00 -6.83
N LEU A 764 -17.85 8.12 -5.79
CA LEU A 764 -17.65 9.18 -4.80
C LEU A 764 -16.41 8.88 -3.95
N VAL A 765 -15.70 9.91 -3.52
CA VAL A 765 -14.54 9.80 -2.62
C VAL A 765 -14.93 10.32 -1.24
N TRP A 766 -14.79 9.45 -0.25
CA TRP A 766 -14.64 9.83 1.15
C TRP A 766 -13.17 10.17 1.36
N GLN A 767 -12.86 11.43 1.66
CA GLN A 767 -11.50 11.92 1.80
C GLN A 767 -11.10 12.06 3.27
N ASP A 768 -10.22 11.21 3.77
CA ASP A 768 -9.61 11.42 5.09
C ASP A 768 -8.48 12.45 5.02
N PHE A 769 -8.12 13.04 6.17
CA PHE A 769 -6.82 13.67 6.39
C PHE A 769 -5.85 12.71 7.09
N TRP A 770 -4.58 13.09 7.15
CA TRP A 770 -3.43 12.24 7.53
C TRP A 770 -3.33 11.92 9.03
N LEU A 771 -4.43 11.47 9.64
CA LEU A 771 -4.51 11.08 11.04
C LEU A 771 -5.05 9.65 11.14
N ALA A 772 -4.20 8.74 11.62
CA ALA A 772 -4.59 7.37 11.90
C ALA A 772 -5.25 7.24 13.30
N ASN A 773 -5.63 6.02 13.70
CA ASN A 773 -6.12 5.76 15.06
C ASN A 773 -5.14 6.34 16.10
N PRO A 774 -5.59 6.97 17.20
CA PRO A 774 -4.69 7.41 18.28
C PRO A 774 -3.79 6.31 18.86
N SER A 775 -4.17 5.05 18.66
CA SER A 775 -3.39 3.88 19.05
C SER A 775 -2.28 3.54 18.05
N ASP A 776 -2.35 4.05 16.83
CA ASP A 776 -1.38 3.71 15.79
C ASP A 776 -0.37 4.84 15.55
N GLY A 777 -0.40 5.90 16.34
CA GLY A 777 0.58 6.97 16.28
C GLY A 777 0.14 8.21 17.05
N PRO A 778 1.10 9.07 17.45
CA PRO A 778 0.78 10.32 18.13
C PRO A 778 0.12 11.30 17.16
N ASP A 779 -0.40 12.39 17.73
CA ASP A 779 -0.81 13.55 16.96
C ASP A 779 0.42 14.25 16.34
N PRO A 780 0.28 14.98 15.21
CA PRO A 780 1.38 15.69 14.58
C PRO A 780 2.07 16.67 15.53
N TYR A 781 3.41 16.68 15.53
CA TYR A 781 4.19 17.63 16.33
C TYR A 781 4.26 19.03 15.71
N ASP A 782 3.97 19.14 14.40
CA ASP A 782 3.87 20.40 13.66
C ASP A 782 2.44 20.59 13.11
N PRO A 783 1.49 21.06 13.95
CA PRO A 783 0.11 21.28 13.51
C PRO A 783 -0.01 22.39 12.45
N GLU A 784 0.89 23.38 12.43
CA GLU A 784 0.86 24.45 11.43
C GLU A 784 1.17 23.92 10.03
N MET A 785 2.22 23.11 9.90
CA MET A 785 2.54 22.42 8.64
C MET A 785 1.39 21.51 8.20
N PHE A 786 0.77 20.77 9.12
CA PHE A 786 -0.41 19.95 8.81
C PHE A 786 -1.56 20.78 8.24
N ILE A 787 -1.91 21.87 8.91
CA ILE A 787 -3.01 22.77 8.51
C ILE A 787 -2.69 23.42 7.15
N ALA A 788 -1.44 23.81 6.89
CA ALA A 788 -1.02 24.37 5.61
C ALA A 788 -1.20 23.38 4.46
N ASN A 789 -0.79 22.12 4.66
CA ASN A 789 -0.99 21.04 3.70
C ASN A 789 -2.49 20.80 3.47
N ALA A 790 -3.31 20.71 4.53
CA ALA A 790 -4.76 20.50 4.39
C ALA A 790 -5.45 21.63 3.60
N GLN A 791 -5.04 22.88 3.83
CA GLN A 791 -5.58 24.05 3.14
C GLN A 791 -5.24 24.06 1.64
N ASP A 792 -4.02 23.71 1.26
CA ASP A 792 -3.61 23.55 -0.14
C ASP A 792 -4.32 22.36 -0.80
N TYR A 793 -4.37 21.24 -0.08
CA TYR A 793 -4.89 20.00 -0.60
C TYR A 793 -6.40 20.05 -0.92
N VAL A 794 -7.21 20.67 -0.04
CA VAL A 794 -8.63 20.89 -0.33
C VAL A 794 -8.82 21.78 -1.56
N LYS A 795 -8.00 22.83 -1.74
CA LYS A 795 -8.07 23.68 -2.95
C LYS A 795 -7.69 22.93 -4.22
N ARG A 796 -6.71 22.03 -4.14
CA ARG A 796 -6.28 21.16 -5.24
C ARG A 796 -7.45 20.28 -5.72
N ILE A 797 -8.13 19.59 -4.81
CA ILE A 797 -9.09 18.54 -5.18
C ILE A 797 -10.56 18.96 -5.25
N ARG A 798 -10.94 20.15 -4.74
CA ARG A 798 -12.35 20.58 -4.63
C ARG A 798 -13.11 20.67 -5.96
N HIS A 799 -12.40 20.71 -7.08
CA HIS A 799 -13.03 20.80 -8.40
C HIS A 799 -13.56 19.45 -8.91
N HIS A 800 -13.11 18.35 -8.30
CA HIS A 800 -13.54 17.00 -8.67
C HIS A 800 -14.96 16.71 -8.22
N ALA A 801 -15.78 16.23 -9.16
CA ALA A 801 -17.16 15.86 -8.89
C ALA A 801 -17.26 14.60 -8.01
N SER A 802 -16.20 13.83 -7.84
CA SER A 802 -16.19 12.64 -6.99
C SER A 802 -16.15 12.97 -5.51
N ILE A 803 -15.67 14.14 -5.05
CA ILE A 803 -15.54 14.41 -3.61
C ILE A 803 -16.92 14.40 -2.90
N GLY A 804 -17.17 13.39 -2.08
CA GLY A 804 -18.45 13.17 -1.40
C GLY A 804 -18.50 13.72 0.03
N LEU A 805 -17.43 13.51 0.81
CA LEU A 805 -17.28 14.03 2.17
C LEU A 805 -15.82 14.09 2.59
N TYR A 806 -15.52 14.90 3.63
CA TYR A 806 -14.23 14.94 4.30
C TYR A 806 -14.30 14.35 5.70
N CYS A 807 -13.24 13.67 6.12
CA CYS A 807 -13.13 13.07 7.44
C CYS A 807 -11.80 13.47 8.12
N GLY A 808 -11.89 13.92 9.38
CA GLY A 808 -10.74 14.39 10.13
C GLY A 808 -9.73 13.29 10.47
N ARG A 809 -10.21 12.13 10.95
CA ARG A 809 -9.34 11.07 11.48
C ARG A 809 -9.91 9.66 11.32
N ASN A 810 -9.02 8.70 11.09
CA ASN A 810 -9.33 7.28 11.18
C ASN A 810 -9.58 6.84 12.64
N GLU A 811 -10.72 6.21 12.92
CA GLU A 811 -11.03 5.57 14.23
C GLU A 811 -10.71 6.44 15.47
N GLY A 812 -11.04 7.73 15.42
CA GLY A 812 -10.79 8.66 16.52
C GLY A 812 -11.08 10.11 16.14
N TYR A 813 -10.64 11.04 16.99
CA TYR A 813 -10.85 12.49 16.78
C TYR A 813 -9.52 13.21 16.56
N PRO A 814 -9.44 14.18 15.63
CA PRO A 814 -8.29 15.05 15.53
C PRO A 814 -8.10 15.87 16.83
N PRO A 815 -6.88 16.33 17.12
CA PRO A 815 -6.65 17.37 18.11
C PRO A 815 -7.55 18.57 17.85
N LYS A 816 -8.02 19.23 18.91
CA LYS A 816 -8.99 20.33 18.80
C LYS A 816 -8.56 21.41 17.81
N GLU A 817 -7.30 21.84 17.86
CA GLU A 817 -6.75 22.86 16.96
C GLU A 817 -6.85 22.46 15.48
N ILE A 818 -6.47 21.21 15.17
CA ILE A 818 -6.56 20.66 13.83
C ILE A 818 -8.02 20.48 13.42
N ASP A 819 -8.88 19.92 14.27
CA ASP A 819 -10.31 19.70 13.94
C ASP A 819 -11.02 21.03 13.64
N ASP A 820 -10.81 22.07 14.45
CA ASP A 820 -11.35 23.41 14.23
C ASP A 820 -10.87 23.98 12.88
N ALA A 821 -9.59 23.79 12.56
CA ALA A 821 -9.00 24.24 11.30
C ALA A 821 -9.58 23.49 10.10
N LEU A 822 -9.69 22.16 10.16
CA LEU A 822 -10.26 21.33 9.08
C LEU A 822 -11.72 21.69 8.82
N ARG A 823 -12.54 21.85 9.87
CA ARG A 823 -13.93 22.32 9.75
C ARG A 823 -14.02 23.67 9.05
N ARG A 824 -13.14 24.60 9.42
CA ARG A 824 -13.06 25.93 8.78
C ARG A 824 -12.63 25.82 7.32
N ILE A 825 -11.58 25.05 7.03
CA ILE A 825 -11.04 24.85 5.68
C ILE A 825 -12.14 24.33 4.75
N VAL A 826 -12.82 23.25 5.13
CA VAL A 826 -13.88 22.64 4.30
C VAL A 826 -15.04 23.61 4.11
N ARG A 827 -15.54 24.24 5.18
CA ARG A 827 -16.65 25.20 5.11
C ARG A 827 -16.34 26.37 4.17
N ASP A 828 -15.15 26.93 4.27
CA ASP A 828 -14.78 28.17 3.56
C ASP A 828 -14.30 27.90 2.13
N THR A 829 -13.70 26.72 1.88
CA THR A 829 -13.01 26.39 0.61
C THR A 829 -13.82 25.46 -0.29
N HIS A 830 -14.64 24.57 0.29
CA HIS A 830 -15.51 23.63 -0.44
C HIS A 830 -16.93 23.62 0.17
N PRO A 831 -17.64 24.78 0.12
CA PRO A 831 -18.94 24.91 0.77
C PRO A 831 -19.96 23.93 0.18
N GLY A 832 -20.74 23.28 1.05
CA GLY A 832 -21.76 22.30 0.67
C GLY A 832 -21.32 20.84 0.78
N ILE A 833 -20.02 20.57 0.95
CA ILE A 833 -19.54 19.23 1.29
C ILE A 833 -19.46 19.06 2.80
N HIS A 834 -19.85 17.87 3.27
CA HIS A 834 -19.88 17.56 4.69
C HIS A 834 -18.48 17.25 5.25
N TYR A 835 -18.30 17.54 6.54
CA TYR A 835 -17.12 17.18 7.32
C TYR A 835 -17.54 16.44 8.58
N ILE A 836 -16.95 15.28 8.82
CA ILE A 836 -17.03 14.53 10.09
C ILE A 836 -15.65 14.43 10.74
N SER A 837 -15.59 14.35 12.07
CA SER A 837 -14.31 14.26 12.78
C SER A 837 -13.78 12.82 12.85
N SER A 838 -14.67 11.84 13.07
CA SER A 838 -14.32 10.42 13.19
C SER A 838 -14.95 9.62 12.07
N SER A 839 -14.17 8.69 11.52
CA SER A 839 -14.66 7.69 10.57
C SER A 839 -15.38 6.52 11.21
N ALA A 840 -15.26 6.32 12.53
CA ALA A 840 -15.78 5.12 13.20
C ALA A 840 -16.87 5.40 14.24
N ASP A 841 -17.15 6.67 14.54
CA ASP A 841 -18.03 7.07 15.64
C ASP A 841 -19.04 8.16 15.21
N ASP A 842 -19.85 8.62 16.17
CA ASP A 842 -20.90 9.63 16.01
C ASP A 842 -21.97 9.26 14.98
N VAL A 843 -21.87 9.78 13.76
CA VAL A 843 -22.90 9.66 12.71
C VAL A 843 -22.69 8.47 11.78
N VAL A 844 -21.53 7.83 11.91
CA VAL A 844 -21.10 6.62 11.19
C VAL A 844 -20.71 5.54 12.20
N SER A 845 -20.23 4.40 11.68
CA SER A 845 -19.62 3.33 12.47
C SER A 845 -18.44 2.76 11.67
N GLY A 846 -17.39 2.26 12.32
CA GLY A 846 -16.20 1.81 11.57
C GLY A 846 -15.36 0.72 12.22
N HIS A 847 -15.64 0.35 13.47
CA HIS A 847 -14.93 -0.75 14.11
C HIS A 847 -15.31 -2.08 13.45
N GLY A 848 -14.38 -3.03 13.36
CA GLY A 848 -14.50 -4.31 12.62
C GLY A 848 -15.74 -5.20 12.86
N PRO A 849 -15.68 -6.49 12.47
CA PRO A 849 -14.50 -7.33 12.38
C PRO A 849 -13.70 -7.16 11.08
N TYR A 850 -12.44 -7.60 11.14
CA TYR A 850 -11.50 -7.64 10.01
C TYR A 850 -11.12 -9.07 9.62
N ARG A 851 -11.79 -10.08 10.19
CA ARG A 851 -11.55 -11.52 9.98
C ARG A 851 -12.75 -12.20 9.31
N MET A 852 -12.51 -13.38 8.75
CA MET A 852 -13.58 -14.20 8.16
C MET A 852 -14.54 -14.70 9.24
N LEU A 853 -15.84 -14.58 8.98
CA LEU A 853 -16.92 -15.16 9.80
C LEU A 853 -17.79 -16.08 8.94
N PRO A 854 -18.47 -17.07 9.53
CA PRO A 854 -19.54 -17.80 8.85
C PRO A 854 -20.61 -16.85 8.29
N ALA A 855 -21.18 -17.19 7.12
CA ALA A 855 -22.15 -16.34 6.40
C ALA A 855 -23.28 -15.82 7.30
N LYS A 856 -23.89 -16.70 8.09
CA LYS A 856 -24.99 -16.38 9.02
C LYS A 856 -24.61 -15.36 10.10
N GLU A 857 -23.37 -15.32 10.53
CA GLU A 857 -22.92 -14.38 11.55
C GLU A 857 -22.96 -12.94 11.03
N TYR A 858 -22.59 -12.70 9.77
CA TYR A 858 -22.64 -11.34 9.17
C TYR A 858 -24.05 -10.72 9.25
N PHE A 859 -25.10 -11.50 9.00
CA PHE A 859 -26.50 -11.05 9.06
C PHE A 859 -27.01 -10.79 10.48
N THR A 860 -26.29 -11.24 11.51
CA THR A 860 -26.70 -11.11 12.92
C THR A 860 -25.80 -10.17 13.72
N LEU A 861 -24.80 -9.55 13.08
CA LEU A 861 -23.93 -8.57 13.71
C LEU A 861 -24.74 -7.36 14.19
N LYS A 862 -24.64 -7.08 15.49
CA LYS A 862 -25.28 -5.90 16.11
C LYS A 862 -24.49 -4.62 15.84
N SER A 863 -23.16 -4.71 15.76
CA SER A 863 -22.29 -3.55 15.56
C SER A 863 -22.37 -3.05 14.12
N GLY A 864 -22.58 -1.74 13.96
CA GLY A 864 -22.53 -1.05 12.67
C GLY A 864 -23.62 -1.45 11.67
N ASN A 865 -24.72 -2.07 12.10
CA ASN A 865 -25.80 -2.49 11.19
C ASN A 865 -26.79 -1.37 10.84
N ASP A 866 -26.93 -0.39 11.73
CA ASP A 866 -27.90 0.71 11.69
C ASP A 866 -27.33 2.02 11.14
N LYS A 867 -26.01 2.08 10.88
CA LYS A 867 -25.30 3.25 10.36
C LYS A 867 -24.53 2.93 9.08
N PHE A 868 -24.12 3.98 8.36
CA PHE A 868 -23.14 3.81 7.29
C PHE A 868 -21.84 3.30 7.92
N HIS A 869 -21.40 2.11 7.49
CA HIS A 869 -20.27 1.40 8.07
C HIS A 869 -19.02 1.61 7.20
N SER A 870 -18.00 2.25 7.75
CA SER A 870 -16.82 2.74 7.02
C SER A 870 -15.69 1.71 6.89
N GLU A 871 -15.64 0.68 7.73
CA GLU A 871 -14.67 -0.41 7.62
C GLU A 871 -15.23 -1.74 8.14
N ARG A 872 -15.11 -2.80 7.33
CA ARG A 872 -15.29 -4.20 7.75
C ARG A 872 -14.62 -5.11 6.73
N GLY A 873 -13.88 -6.11 7.18
CA GLY A 873 -13.02 -6.89 6.29
C GLY A 873 -12.95 -8.36 6.62
N MET A 874 -12.33 -9.10 5.71
CA MET A 874 -11.86 -10.47 5.90
C MET A 874 -10.65 -10.73 4.98
N PRO A 875 -9.83 -11.76 5.25
CA PRO A 875 -8.77 -12.15 4.31
C PRO A 875 -9.31 -12.43 2.89
N ASN A 876 -8.50 -12.18 1.87
CA ASN A 876 -8.78 -12.55 0.49
C ASN A 876 -7.52 -13.17 -0.13
N VAL A 877 -7.50 -14.50 -0.17
CA VAL A 877 -6.34 -15.26 -0.64
C VAL A 877 -6.25 -15.16 -2.17
N MET A 878 -5.06 -14.85 -2.67
CA MET A 878 -4.76 -14.72 -4.10
C MET A 878 -4.90 -16.06 -4.87
N THR A 879 -4.96 -15.98 -6.19
CA THR A 879 -4.97 -17.18 -7.05
C THR A 879 -3.60 -17.87 -7.06
N TYR A 880 -3.54 -19.13 -7.49
CA TYR A 880 -2.28 -19.89 -7.48
C TYR A 880 -1.21 -19.27 -8.39
N GLU A 881 -1.62 -18.66 -9.50
CA GLU A 881 -0.73 -17.95 -10.42
C GLU A 881 -0.07 -16.75 -9.72
N SER A 882 -0.79 -16.05 -8.85
CA SER A 882 -0.25 -14.95 -8.04
C SER A 882 0.62 -15.43 -6.88
N PHE A 883 0.36 -16.62 -6.30
CA PHE A 883 1.28 -17.26 -5.35
C PHE A 883 2.67 -17.46 -5.97
N LEU A 884 2.71 -18.00 -7.20
CA LEU A 884 3.95 -18.24 -7.94
C LEU A 884 4.73 -16.95 -8.25
N ARG A 885 4.06 -15.80 -8.30
CA ARG A 885 4.68 -14.49 -8.51
C ARG A 885 5.19 -13.85 -7.22
N THR A 886 4.64 -14.25 -6.07
CA THR A 886 4.87 -13.57 -4.79
C THR A 886 5.92 -14.27 -3.93
N TYR A 887 5.87 -15.61 -3.86
CA TYR A 887 6.67 -16.37 -2.90
C TYR A 887 7.89 -17.03 -3.53
N SER A 888 8.91 -17.26 -2.71
CA SER A 888 10.01 -18.14 -3.10
C SER A 888 9.53 -19.59 -3.28
N PRO A 889 10.22 -20.42 -4.09
CA PRO A 889 9.89 -21.84 -4.22
C PRO A 889 9.84 -22.58 -2.87
N GLU A 890 10.67 -22.18 -1.90
CA GLU A 890 10.71 -22.74 -0.56
C GLU A 890 9.62 -22.16 0.37
N GLY A 891 9.25 -20.89 0.16
CA GLY A 891 8.27 -20.16 0.97
C GLY A 891 6.82 -20.41 0.57
N ILE A 892 6.57 -20.99 -0.60
CA ILE A 892 5.22 -21.19 -1.15
C ILE A 892 4.38 -22.19 -0.33
N TRP A 893 4.98 -23.24 0.24
CA TRP A 893 4.28 -24.24 1.06
C TRP A 893 5.23 -25.06 1.93
N PRO A 894 4.91 -25.35 3.21
CA PRO A 894 3.73 -24.92 3.98
C PRO A 894 3.80 -23.43 4.39
N PRO A 895 2.73 -22.85 4.99
CA PRO A 895 2.72 -21.45 5.44
C PRO A 895 3.93 -21.10 6.31
N SER A 896 4.68 -20.07 5.90
CA SER A 896 5.97 -19.67 6.44
C SER A 896 5.95 -18.20 6.93
N ASP A 897 7.10 -17.67 7.36
CA ASP A 897 7.20 -16.25 7.68
C ASP A 897 7.10 -15.36 6.43
N GLU A 898 7.32 -15.88 5.21
CA GLU A 898 7.04 -15.11 3.98
C GLU A 898 5.53 -14.82 3.86
N TRP A 899 4.67 -15.78 4.22
CA TRP A 899 3.22 -15.55 4.24
C TRP A 899 2.84 -14.47 5.24
N GLY A 900 3.49 -14.48 6.41
CA GLY A 900 3.28 -13.45 7.43
C GLY A 900 3.79 -12.08 7.00
N LEU A 901 4.95 -12.03 6.31
CA LEU A 901 5.44 -10.81 5.68
C LEU A 901 4.37 -10.26 4.74
N HIS A 902 3.83 -11.10 3.84
CA HIS A 902 2.72 -10.81 2.94
C HIS A 902 1.32 -10.84 3.60
N ASP A 903 1.25 -10.36 4.84
CA ASP A 903 0.05 -10.05 5.64
C ASP A 903 -0.79 -11.22 6.15
N TYR A 904 -0.48 -12.46 5.77
CA TYR A 904 -1.27 -13.62 6.18
C TYR A 904 -0.79 -14.21 7.50
N THR A 905 -1.03 -13.49 8.59
CA THR A 905 -0.67 -13.92 9.94
C THR A 905 -1.83 -14.64 10.62
N LEU A 906 -1.53 -15.69 11.38
CA LEU A 906 -2.54 -16.52 12.03
C LEU A 906 -3.36 -15.75 13.07
N GLU A 907 -2.73 -14.81 13.78
CA GLU A 907 -3.35 -13.91 14.76
C GLU A 907 -3.57 -12.51 14.16
N GLY A 908 -3.80 -11.50 15.00
CA GLY A 908 -4.03 -10.12 14.58
C GLY A 908 -5.47 -9.85 14.15
N ALA A 909 -5.67 -8.71 13.48
CA ALA A 909 -6.99 -8.26 13.03
C ALA A 909 -7.58 -9.17 11.93
N GLN A 910 -6.74 -9.61 10.99
CA GLN A 910 -7.09 -10.52 9.91
C GLN A 910 -7.42 -11.93 10.41
N GLY A 911 -6.75 -12.37 11.48
CA GLY A 911 -6.97 -13.67 12.14
C GLY A 911 -7.04 -14.84 11.16
N ALA A 912 -5.99 -15.05 10.36
CA ALA A 912 -5.99 -16.05 9.29
C ALA A 912 -6.24 -17.49 9.77
N ALA A 913 -6.04 -17.77 11.06
CA ALA A 913 -6.46 -19.04 11.68
C ALA A 913 -7.96 -19.31 11.44
N SER A 914 -8.82 -18.30 11.61
CA SER A 914 -10.27 -18.45 11.37
C SER A 914 -10.62 -18.78 9.91
N PHE A 915 -9.87 -18.21 8.97
CA PHE A 915 -10.02 -18.50 7.54
C PHE A 915 -9.61 -19.94 7.23
N ASN A 916 -8.48 -20.38 7.79
CA ASN A 916 -7.99 -21.76 7.65
C ASN A 916 -8.97 -22.76 8.27
N ASP A 917 -9.51 -22.47 9.46
CA ASP A 917 -10.47 -23.34 10.14
C ASP A 917 -11.76 -23.52 9.31
N ILE A 918 -12.23 -22.46 8.65
CA ILE A 918 -13.40 -22.52 7.76
C ILE A 918 -13.10 -23.38 6.51
N ILE A 919 -11.90 -23.26 5.93
CA ILE A 919 -11.48 -24.16 4.84
C ILE A 919 -11.44 -25.61 5.34
N ALA A 920 -10.78 -25.87 6.46
CA ALA A 920 -10.61 -27.21 7.00
C ALA A 920 -11.95 -27.88 7.33
N GLN A 921 -12.87 -27.14 7.95
CA GLN A 921 -14.21 -27.63 8.27
C GLN A 921 -15.04 -27.86 6.99
N GLY A 922 -15.04 -26.88 6.07
CA GLY A 922 -15.84 -26.90 4.85
C GLY A 922 -15.39 -27.94 3.84
N TYR A 923 -14.09 -27.94 3.53
CA TYR A 923 -13.55 -28.63 2.36
C TYR A 923 -12.44 -29.64 2.73
N GLY A 924 -11.95 -29.61 3.97
CA GLY A 924 -10.85 -30.43 4.46
C GLY A 924 -9.50 -29.71 4.42
N GLU A 925 -8.52 -30.25 5.15
CA GLU A 925 -7.18 -29.67 5.26
C GLU A 925 -6.41 -29.69 3.92
N PRO A 926 -6.02 -28.52 3.38
CA PRO A 926 -5.26 -28.45 2.14
C PRO A 926 -3.87 -29.08 2.28
N GLN A 927 -3.40 -29.78 1.24
CA GLN A 927 -2.11 -30.48 1.23
C GLN A 927 -1.03 -29.78 0.39
N SER A 928 -1.39 -28.73 -0.34
CA SER A 928 -0.48 -27.94 -1.18
C SER A 928 -0.95 -26.49 -1.32
N ALA A 929 -0.06 -25.59 -1.74
CA ALA A 929 -0.42 -24.20 -2.04
C ALA A 929 -1.51 -24.08 -3.12
N LYS A 930 -1.48 -24.95 -4.15
CA LYS A 930 -2.49 -24.97 -5.20
C LYS A 930 -3.87 -25.32 -4.64
N GLU A 931 -3.95 -26.40 -3.88
CA GLU A 931 -5.20 -26.81 -3.23
C GLU A 931 -5.70 -25.75 -2.24
N PHE A 932 -4.80 -25.14 -1.45
CA PHE A 932 -5.16 -24.04 -0.57
C PHE A 932 -5.74 -22.85 -1.34
N ALA A 933 -5.08 -22.39 -2.41
CA ALA A 933 -5.54 -21.26 -3.20
C ALA A 933 -6.89 -21.54 -3.90
N GLU A 934 -7.11 -22.77 -4.41
CA GLU A 934 -8.37 -23.19 -5.03
C GLU A 934 -9.52 -23.26 -4.02
N LEU A 935 -9.30 -23.87 -2.85
CA LEU A 935 -10.31 -23.96 -1.79
C LEU A 935 -10.60 -22.60 -1.16
N ALA A 936 -9.59 -21.74 -1.04
CA ALA A 936 -9.77 -20.38 -0.53
C ALA A 936 -10.68 -19.53 -1.42
N GLN A 937 -10.79 -19.80 -2.73
CA GLN A 937 -11.71 -19.07 -3.60
C GLN A 937 -13.19 -19.30 -3.22
N TRP A 938 -13.55 -20.46 -2.65
CA TRP A 938 -14.89 -20.66 -2.12
C TRP A 938 -15.19 -19.74 -0.94
N VAL A 939 -14.24 -19.64 -0.01
CA VAL A 939 -14.34 -18.78 1.18
C VAL A 939 -14.32 -17.31 0.79
N ASN A 940 -13.47 -16.93 -0.16
CA ASN A 940 -13.46 -15.59 -0.76
C ASN A 940 -14.83 -15.24 -1.35
N TYR A 941 -15.46 -16.14 -2.12
CA TYR A 941 -16.76 -15.87 -2.73
C TYR A 941 -17.85 -15.71 -1.66
N ASP A 942 -18.04 -16.72 -0.81
CA ASP A 942 -19.16 -16.74 0.13
C ASP A 942 -19.03 -15.68 1.23
N GLY A 943 -17.82 -15.48 1.75
CA GLY A 943 -17.56 -14.50 2.79
C GLY A 943 -17.83 -13.08 2.29
N HIS A 944 -17.28 -12.70 1.14
CA HIS A 944 -17.48 -11.35 0.60
C HIS A 944 -18.90 -11.10 0.10
N ARG A 945 -19.58 -12.12 -0.46
CA ARG A 945 -21.01 -12.01 -0.79
C ARG A 945 -21.82 -11.75 0.47
N SER A 946 -21.63 -12.55 1.52
CA SER A 946 -22.34 -12.41 2.80
C SER A 946 -22.06 -11.07 3.48
N LEU A 947 -20.83 -10.58 3.38
CA LEU A 947 -20.40 -9.30 3.92
C LEU A 947 -21.29 -8.15 3.40
N PHE A 948 -21.57 -8.11 2.09
CA PHE A 948 -22.42 -7.08 1.48
C PHE A 948 -23.91 -7.39 1.54
N GLU A 949 -24.35 -8.64 1.28
CA GLU A 949 -25.78 -9.02 1.35
C GLU A 949 -26.37 -8.79 2.74
N SER A 950 -25.56 -8.92 3.82
CA SER A 950 -25.97 -8.66 5.20
C SER A 950 -26.46 -7.22 5.46
N ARG A 951 -26.18 -6.29 4.55
CA ARG A 951 -26.57 -4.86 4.67
C ARG A 951 -28.00 -4.58 4.21
N SER A 952 -28.75 -5.60 3.80
CA SER A 952 -30.10 -5.45 3.24
C SER A 952 -31.13 -4.86 4.20
N ALA A 953 -31.02 -5.07 5.52
CA ALA A 953 -32.04 -4.67 6.48
C ALA A 953 -32.28 -3.14 6.51
N HIS A 954 -31.20 -2.36 6.56
CA HIS A 954 -31.26 -0.88 6.68
C HIS A 954 -30.69 -0.14 5.46
N ARG A 955 -29.97 -0.85 4.57
CA ARG A 955 -29.35 -0.29 3.35
C ARG A 955 -28.51 0.96 3.63
N MET A 956 -27.83 1.00 4.77
CA MET A 956 -27.03 2.15 5.19
C MET A 956 -25.67 2.25 4.50
N GLY A 957 -25.29 1.25 3.70
CA GLY A 957 -23.99 1.17 3.04
C GLY A 957 -22.92 0.45 3.85
N LEU A 958 -21.84 0.11 3.15
CA LEU A 958 -20.65 -0.54 3.67
C LEU A 958 -19.44 -0.18 2.80
N LEU A 959 -18.36 0.27 3.43
CA LEU A 959 -17.03 0.31 2.84
C LEU A 959 -16.19 -0.82 3.43
N MET A 960 -15.79 -1.79 2.61
CA MET A 960 -14.98 -2.91 3.08
C MET A 960 -13.54 -2.49 3.40
N TRP A 961 -12.94 -3.16 4.38
CA TRP A 961 -11.52 -3.11 4.67
C TRP A 961 -10.86 -4.32 4.01
N MET A 962 -10.12 -4.15 2.93
CA MET A 962 -9.93 -3.01 2.03
C MET A 962 -10.31 -3.49 0.63
N SER A 963 -10.44 -2.57 -0.32
CA SER A 963 -10.79 -2.94 -1.68
C SER A 963 -9.62 -2.97 -2.66
N HIS A 964 -8.49 -2.38 -2.29
CA HIS A 964 -7.30 -2.23 -3.12
C HIS A 964 -6.01 -2.64 -2.36
N PRO A 965 -5.19 -3.54 -2.93
CA PRO A 965 -3.88 -3.89 -2.38
C PRO A 965 -2.76 -3.02 -2.96
N CYS A 966 -1.98 -2.36 -2.11
CA CYS A 966 -0.82 -1.58 -2.56
C CYS A 966 0.44 -2.40 -2.79
N TRP A 967 0.44 -3.67 -2.42
CA TRP A 967 1.57 -4.60 -2.52
C TRP A 967 1.05 -6.04 -2.51
N PRO A 968 1.85 -7.06 -2.89
CA PRO A 968 1.39 -8.45 -2.86
C PRO A 968 0.94 -8.85 -1.45
N SER A 969 -0.35 -9.14 -1.30
CA SER A 969 -1.00 -9.39 -0.01
C SER A 969 -2.01 -10.52 -0.14
N MET A 970 -2.41 -11.11 0.99
CA MET A 970 -3.49 -12.10 1.09
C MET A 970 -4.65 -11.64 1.98
N VAL A 971 -4.68 -10.35 2.34
CA VAL A 971 -5.75 -9.79 3.17
C VAL A 971 -6.44 -8.64 2.44
N TRP A 972 -7.73 -8.43 2.75
CA TRP A 972 -8.37 -7.12 2.57
C TRP A 972 -8.20 -6.53 1.16
N GLN A 973 -8.65 -7.26 0.16
CA GLN A 973 -8.57 -6.86 -1.25
C GLN A 973 -9.76 -7.45 -2.00
N THR A 974 -10.00 -7.03 -3.25
CA THR A 974 -11.07 -7.60 -4.10
C THR A 974 -10.51 -8.29 -5.34
N TYR A 975 -9.48 -7.69 -5.91
CA TYR A 975 -8.51 -8.24 -6.85
C TYR A 975 -7.13 -8.14 -6.17
N ASP A 976 -6.17 -8.96 -6.58
CA ASP A 976 -4.83 -8.92 -5.97
C ASP A 976 -3.92 -7.83 -6.58
N TYR A 977 -2.72 -7.67 -6.03
CA TYR A 977 -1.70 -6.69 -6.47
C TYR A 977 -1.37 -6.74 -7.97
N TYR A 978 -1.60 -7.88 -8.63
CA TYR A 978 -1.33 -8.09 -10.04
C TYR A 978 -2.51 -7.71 -10.94
N PHE A 979 -3.59 -7.15 -10.36
CA PHE A 979 -4.89 -6.91 -10.99
C PHE A 979 -5.64 -8.18 -11.41
N GLU A 980 -5.34 -9.34 -10.80
CA GLU A 980 -6.12 -10.56 -10.97
C GLU A 980 -7.42 -10.48 -10.15
N PRO A 981 -8.60 -10.52 -10.79
CA PRO A 981 -9.88 -10.58 -10.07
C PRO A 981 -10.04 -11.94 -9.37
N THR A 982 -10.02 -11.96 -8.04
CA THR A 982 -10.27 -13.20 -7.27
C THR A 982 -11.77 -13.48 -7.19
N ALA A 983 -12.17 -14.60 -6.59
CA ALA A 983 -13.59 -14.89 -6.39
C ALA A 983 -14.32 -13.84 -5.53
N ALA A 984 -13.60 -13.11 -4.68
CA ALA A 984 -14.15 -11.98 -3.91
C ALA A 984 -14.70 -10.88 -4.82
N TYR A 985 -13.99 -10.54 -5.91
CA TYR A 985 -14.42 -9.55 -6.90
C TYR A 985 -15.84 -9.86 -7.43
N PHE A 986 -16.06 -11.11 -7.84
CA PHE A 986 -17.32 -11.54 -8.46
C PHE A 986 -18.45 -11.68 -7.44
N ALA A 987 -18.13 -12.14 -6.23
CA ALA A 987 -19.07 -12.16 -5.11
C ALA A 987 -19.59 -10.78 -4.74
N ILE A 988 -18.70 -9.79 -4.69
CA ILE A 988 -19.07 -8.39 -4.42
C ILE A 988 -19.86 -7.81 -5.57
N LYS A 989 -19.39 -8.02 -6.81
CA LYS A 989 -20.10 -7.59 -8.02
C LYS A 989 -21.56 -8.08 -8.02
N LYS A 990 -21.78 -9.33 -7.59
CA LYS A 990 -23.09 -9.95 -7.40
C LYS A 990 -23.88 -9.30 -6.27
N ALA A 991 -23.32 -9.23 -5.07
CA ALA A 991 -24.01 -8.70 -3.88
C ALA A 991 -24.35 -7.19 -3.98
N CYS A 992 -23.61 -6.43 -4.79
CA CYS A 992 -23.79 -4.99 -4.97
C CYS A 992 -24.63 -4.60 -6.21
N GLU A 993 -25.22 -5.58 -6.91
CA GLU A 993 -26.14 -5.33 -8.02
C GLU A 993 -27.20 -4.27 -7.65
N PRO A 994 -27.54 -3.31 -8.53
CA PRO A 994 -28.50 -2.25 -8.21
C PRO A 994 -29.89 -2.74 -7.74
N LEU A 995 -30.32 -3.89 -8.27
CA LEU A 995 -31.50 -4.64 -7.90
C LEU A 995 -31.11 -6.12 -7.83
N HIS A 996 -31.21 -6.71 -6.65
CA HIS A 996 -30.56 -7.98 -6.34
C HIS A 996 -31.53 -8.96 -5.65
N VAL A 997 -31.42 -10.26 -5.95
CA VAL A 997 -32.08 -11.32 -5.17
C VAL A 997 -31.06 -12.10 -4.36
N GLN A 998 -31.36 -12.27 -3.07
CA GLN A 998 -30.48 -12.91 -2.10
C GLN A 998 -31.23 -13.82 -1.13
N TRP A 999 -30.50 -14.75 -0.51
CA TRP A 999 -30.97 -15.56 0.61
C TRP A 999 -30.41 -14.99 1.92
N ASN A 1000 -31.27 -14.81 2.91
CA ASN A 1000 -30.88 -14.45 4.27
C ASN A 1000 -30.68 -15.72 5.13
N PRO A 1001 -29.43 -16.15 5.40
CA PRO A 1001 -29.15 -17.38 6.16
C PRO A 1001 -29.53 -17.31 7.64
N ALA A 1002 -29.89 -16.12 8.16
CA ALA A 1002 -30.36 -15.99 9.54
C ALA A 1002 -31.87 -16.29 9.68
N THR A 1003 -32.65 -16.09 8.62
CA THR A 1003 -34.12 -16.24 8.65
C THR A 1003 -34.67 -17.27 7.65
N ASP A 1004 -33.85 -17.73 6.72
CA ASP A 1004 -34.22 -18.53 5.55
C ASP A 1004 -35.22 -17.85 4.61
N GLU A 1005 -35.24 -16.52 4.64
CA GLU A 1005 -36.05 -15.70 3.71
C GLU A 1005 -35.26 -15.35 2.45
N VAL A 1006 -35.93 -15.36 1.32
CA VAL A 1006 -35.46 -14.77 0.07
C VAL A 1006 -35.89 -13.30 0.05
N GLU A 1007 -34.92 -12.43 -0.21
CA GLU A 1007 -35.06 -10.98 -0.22
C GLU A 1007 -34.80 -10.43 -1.63
N VAL A 1008 -35.61 -9.47 -2.05
CA VAL A 1008 -35.32 -8.60 -3.20
C VAL A 1008 -34.89 -7.24 -2.66
N VAL A 1009 -33.62 -6.90 -2.87
CA VAL A 1009 -33.02 -5.65 -2.39
C VAL A 1009 -32.86 -4.69 -3.55
N ASN A 1010 -33.51 -3.53 -3.48
CA ASN A 1010 -33.42 -2.48 -4.49
C ASN A 1010 -32.70 -1.28 -3.91
N TYR A 1011 -31.42 -1.16 -4.22
CA TYR A 1011 -30.61 -0.05 -3.76
C TYR A 1011 -30.87 1.22 -4.57
N ARG A 1012 -30.98 1.10 -5.90
CA ARG A 1012 -30.95 2.25 -6.83
C ARG A 1012 -31.46 1.97 -8.25
N ALA A 1013 -32.36 1.01 -8.44
CA ALA A 1013 -32.87 0.64 -9.77
C ALA A 1013 -34.18 1.35 -10.17
N GLY A 1014 -34.68 2.31 -9.40
CA GLY A 1014 -36.01 2.88 -9.60
C GLY A 1014 -37.13 1.94 -9.16
N HIS A 1015 -38.35 2.20 -9.62
CA HIS A 1015 -39.54 1.42 -9.23
C HIS A 1015 -39.83 0.30 -10.24
N HIS A 1016 -39.87 -0.94 -9.76
CA HIS A 1016 -40.22 -2.15 -10.50
C HIS A 1016 -41.51 -2.78 -9.94
N PRO A 1017 -42.69 -2.48 -10.53
CA PRO A 1017 -43.98 -2.84 -9.95
C PRO A 1017 -44.35 -4.33 -10.06
N VAL A 1018 -43.71 -5.07 -10.97
CA VAL A 1018 -44.04 -6.49 -11.21
C VAL A 1018 -42.78 -7.30 -11.53
N LEU A 1019 -42.16 -7.84 -10.48
CA LEU A 1019 -41.06 -8.81 -10.58
C LEU A 1019 -41.57 -10.22 -10.27
N THR A 1020 -40.91 -11.24 -10.84
CA THR A 1020 -41.07 -12.64 -10.43
C THR A 1020 -39.79 -13.10 -9.75
N VAL A 1021 -39.90 -13.62 -8.54
CA VAL A 1021 -38.83 -14.36 -7.87
C VAL A 1021 -39.12 -15.83 -8.00
N GLU A 1022 -38.15 -16.61 -8.47
CA GLU A 1022 -38.16 -18.06 -8.48
C GLU A 1022 -37.06 -18.56 -7.55
N ALA A 1023 -37.43 -19.42 -6.59
CA ALA A 1023 -36.50 -20.07 -5.68
C ALA A 1023 -36.56 -21.58 -5.85
N ARG A 1024 -35.41 -22.23 -5.86
CA ARG A 1024 -35.26 -23.70 -5.93
C ARG A 1024 -34.28 -24.18 -4.88
N VAL A 1025 -34.57 -25.33 -4.28
CA VAL A 1025 -33.61 -26.11 -3.49
C VAL A 1025 -33.30 -27.38 -4.27
N LEU A 1026 -32.00 -27.68 -4.42
CA LEU A 1026 -31.51 -28.78 -5.24
C LEU A 1026 -30.59 -29.69 -4.43
N ASN A 1027 -30.66 -31.00 -4.65
CA ASN A 1027 -29.70 -31.95 -4.11
C ASN A 1027 -28.30 -31.78 -4.75
N LEU A 1028 -27.32 -32.52 -4.23
CA LEU A 1028 -25.93 -32.52 -4.70
C LEU A 1028 -25.80 -32.85 -6.20
N ASP A 1029 -26.70 -33.68 -6.73
CA ASP A 1029 -26.77 -34.04 -8.16
C ASP A 1029 -27.56 -33.03 -9.01
N ALA A 1030 -27.91 -31.87 -8.43
CA ALA A 1030 -28.77 -30.84 -9.01
C ALA A 1030 -30.23 -31.26 -9.28
N SER A 1031 -30.70 -32.39 -8.74
CA SER A 1031 -32.14 -32.70 -8.77
C SER A 1031 -32.92 -31.70 -7.91
N VAL A 1032 -33.99 -31.12 -8.46
CA VAL A 1032 -34.84 -30.14 -7.75
C VAL A 1032 -35.75 -30.88 -6.78
N VAL A 1033 -35.64 -30.55 -5.49
CA VAL A 1033 -36.50 -31.12 -4.43
C VAL A 1033 -37.58 -30.17 -3.96
N TRP A 1034 -37.39 -28.87 -4.18
CA TRP A 1034 -38.36 -27.85 -3.80
C TRP A 1034 -38.28 -26.65 -4.75
N THR A 1035 -39.43 -26.05 -5.06
CA THR A 1035 -39.52 -24.83 -5.87
C THR A 1035 -40.70 -23.97 -5.45
N GLN A 1036 -40.51 -22.65 -5.48
CA GLN A 1036 -41.57 -21.69 -5.28
C GLN A 1036 -41.35 -20.44 -6.14
N GLU A 1037 -42.46 -19.84 -6.58
CA GLU A 1037 -42.45 -18.53 -7.22
C GLU A 1037 -43.28 -17.51 -6.41
N ALA A 1038 -42.85 -16.24 -6.45
CA ALA A 1038 -43.57 -15.12 -5.87
C ALA A 1038 -43.52 -13.90 -6.78
N LYS A 1039 -44.56 -13.06 -6.73
CA LYS A 1039 -44.57 -11.74 -7.36
C LYS A 1039 -44.18 -10.67 -6.34
N VAL A 1040 -43.36 -9.71 -6.76
CA VAL A 1040 -42.84 -8.65 -5.88
C VAL A 1040 -43.00 -7.28 -6.57
N ASP A 1041 -43.54 -6.31 -5.83
CA ASP A 1041 -43.48 -4.88 -6.16
C ASP A 1041 -42.28 -4.29 -5.41
N SER A 1042 -41.21 -3.96 -6.13
CA SER A 1042 -39.97 -3.45 -5.53
C SER A 1042 -39.78 -1.97 -5.84
N ARG A 1043 -39.92 -1.14 -4.81
CA ARG A 1043 -39.60 0.29 -4.89
C ARG A 1043 -38.12 0.50 -4.67
N GLU A 1044 -37.61 1.63 -5.14
CA GLU A 1044 -36.24 2.02 -4.83
C GLU A 1044 -36.05 2.21 -3.32
N ASP A 1045 -34.86 1.85 -2.83
CA ASP A 1045 -34.47 1.92 -1.42
C ASP A 1045 -35.39 1.09 -0.52
N THR A 1046 -35.75 -0.12 -0.98
CA THR A 1046 -36.48 -1.11 -0.20
C THR A 1046 -35.83 -2.50 -0.21
N THR A 1047 -36.25 -3.32 0.76
CA THR A 1047 -35.92 -4.74 0.86
C THR A 1047 -37.24 -5.48 1.04
N GLU A 1048 -37.64 -6.24 0.04
CA GLU A 1048 -38.89 -6.99 0.04
C GLU A 1048 -38.61 -8.46 0.37
N LYS A 1049 -39.28 -8.98 1.40
CA LYS A 1049 -39.20 -10.40 1.77
C LYS A 1049 -40.33 -11.15 1.06
N CYS A 1050 -40.00 -12.09 0.18
CA CYS A 1050 -40.98 -12.64 -0.75
C CYS A 1050 -41.25 -14.14 -0.63
N ILE A 1051 -40.25 -14.93 -0.24
CA ILE A 1051 -40.34 -16.39 -0.11
C ILE A 1051 -39.60 -16.81 1.16
N ARG A 1052 -40.16 -17.74 1.93
CA ARG A 1052 -39.42 -18.44 2.99
C ARG A 1052 -39.06 -19.82 2.47
N LEU A 1053 -37.77 -20.14 2.43
CA LEU A 1053 -37.31 -21.43 1.92
C LEU A 1053 -37.77 -22.56 2.85
N GLU A 1054 -38.18 -23.68 2.23
CA GLU A 1054 -38.44 -24.93 2.94
C GLU A 1054 -37.37 -25.95 2.54
N PHE A 1055 -36.89 -26.70 3.52
CA PHE A 1055 -35.85 -27.71 3.35
C PHE A 1055 -36.45 -29.10 3.61
N PRO A 1056 -36.78 -29.88 2.57
CA PRO A 1056 -37.35 -31.22 2.70
C PRO A 1056 -36.44 -32.22 3.44
N ASP A 1057 -37.03 -33.28 4.01
CA ASP A 1057 -36.30 -34.30 4.79
C ASP A 1057 -35.37 -35.19 3.93
N ASP A 1058 -35.59 -35.27 2.62
CA ASP A 1058 -34.82 -36.10 1.67
C ASP A 1058 -33.62 -35.37 1.04
N LEU A 1059 -33.23 -34.22 1.60
CA LEU A 1059 -32.05 -33.47 1.16
C LEU A 1059 -30.76 -34.27 1.32
N THR A 1060 -29.91 -34.20 0.30
CA THR A 1060 -28.51 -34.61 0.44
C THR A 1060 -27.80 -33.74 1.47
N LYS A 1061 -26.77 -34.30 2.12
CA LYS A 1061 -26.00 -33.61 3.16
C LYS A 1061 -25.56 -32.22 2.70
N VAL A 1062 -24.93 -32.13 1.54
CA VAL A 1062 -24.69 -30.87 0.83
C VAL A 1062 -25.75 -30.71 -0.25
N HIS A 1063 -26.32 -29.52 -0.36
CA HIS A 1063 -27.38 -29.16 -1.30
C HIS A 1063 -27.23 -27.69 -1.72
N PHE A 1064 -28.01 -27.26 -2.70
CA PHE A 1064 -27.89 -25.94 -3.31
C PHE A 1064 -29.20 -25.14 -3.22
N ILE A 1065 -29.08 -23.82 -3.24
CA ILE A 1065 -30.19 -22.88 -3.37
C ILE A 1065 -29.95 -22.08 -4.64
N HIS A 1066 -30.94 -22.01 -5.51
CA HIS A 1066 -30.88 -21.27 -6.78
C HIS A 1066 -32.02 -20.26 -6.85
N LEU A 1067 -31.66 -18.99 -6.99
CA LEU A 1067 -32.59 -17.86 -7.01
C LEU A 1067 -32.53 -17.15 -8.36
N LYS A 1068 -33.68 -16.83 -8.94
CA LYS A 1068 -33.81 -16.00 -10.14
C LYS A 1068 -34.82 -14.89 -9.91
N LEU A 1069 -34.41 -13.66 -10.23
CA LEU A 1069 -35.28 -12.49 -10.29
C LEU A 1069 -35.52 -12.12 -11.75
N LYS A 1070 -36.78 -12.04 -12.15
CA LYS A 1070 -37.19 -11.80 -13.54
C LYS A 1070 -38.14 -10.63 -13.66
N GLU A 1071 -38.00 -9.87 -14.74
CA GLU A 1071 -39.01 -8.93 -15.23
C GLU A 1071 -39.45 -9.39 -16.62
N GLY A 1072 -40.67 -9.95 -16.70
CA GLY A 1072 -41.07 -10.76 -17.84
C GLY A 1072 -40.14 -11.98 -18.00
N ASP A 1073 -39.57 -12.15 -19.19
CA ASP A 1073 -38.64 -13.24 -19.50
C ASP A 1073 -37.16 -12.86 -19.23
N ARG A 1074 -36.89 -11.59 -18.92
CA ARG A 1074 -35.52 -11.12 -18.68
C ARG A 1074 -35.11 -11.45 -17.25
N ILE A 1075 -34.00 -12.18 -17.10
CA ILE A 1075 -33.33 -12.37 -15.81
C ILE A 1075 -32.59 -11.06 -15.46
N LEU A 1076 -32.92 -10.48 -14.31
CA LEU A 1076 -32.30 -9.26 -13.79
C LEU A 1076 -31.19 -9.58 -12.77
N SER A 1077 -31.41 -10.61 -11.96
CA SER A 1077 -30.45 -11.09 -10.96
C SER A 1077 -30.60 -12.61 -10.85
N GLU A 1078 -29.49 -13.30 -10.64
CA GLU A 1078 -29.41 -14.74 -10.41
C GLU A 1078 -28.35 -14.99 -9.36
N ASN A 1079 -28.65 -15.86 -8.38
CA ASN A 1079 -27.77 -16.14 -7.26
C ASN A 1079 -27.82 -17.63 -6.90
N PHE A 1080 -26.65 -18.20 -6.60
CA PHE A 1080 -26.48 -19.63 -6.37
C PHE A 1080 -25.68 -19.87 -5.08
N TYR A 1081 -26.24 -20.60 -4.14
CA TYR A 1081 -25.63 -20.88 -2.84
C TYR A 1081 -25.45 -22.38 -2.65
N HIS A 1082 -24.45 -22.75 -1.88
CA HIS A 1082 -24.32 -24.09 -1.35
C HIS A 1082 -24.56 -24.07 0.16
N ARG A 1083 -25.25 -25.09 0.66
CA ARG A 1083 -25.63 -25.26 2.06
C ARG A 1083 -25.40 -26.72 2.45
N SER A 1084 -25.31 -26.96 3.75
CA SER A 1084 -25.21 -28.31 4.29
C SER A 1084 -26.14 -28.52 5.48
N LEU A 1085 -26.56 -29.77 5.69
CA LEU A 1085 -27.31 -30.20 6.88
C LEU A 1085 -26.45 -30.09 8.15
N GLU A 1086 -25.13 -30.25 8.02
CA GLU A 1086 -24.17 -29.87 9.06
C GLU A 1086 -23.56 -28.52 8.68
N GLU A 1087 -23.79 -27.50 9.51
CA GLU A 1087 -23.33 -26.14 9.26
C GLU A 1087 -21.83 -26.09 8.91
N ASN A 1088 -21.52 -25.39 7.82
CA ASN A 1088 -20.17 -25.23 7.26
C ASN A 1088 -19.44 -26.55 6.91
N ASN A 1089 -20.11 -27.70 6.76
CA ASN A 1089 -19.47 -28.95 6.32
C ASN A 1089 -19.87 -29.29 4.87
N TYR A 1090 -18.97 -29.02 3.93
CA TYR A 1090 -19.20 -29.18 2.48
C TYR A 1090 -18.40 -30.32 1.86
N GLN A 1091 -17.80 -31.20 2.68
CA GLN A 1091 -16.87 -32.22 2.18
C GLN A 1091 -17.53 -33.25 1.24
N ASP A 1092 -18.85 -33.40 1.29
CA ASP A 1092 -19.61 -34.23 0.35
C ASP A 1092 -19.53 -33.74 -1.10
N LEU A 1093 -19.10 -32.48 -1.34
CA LEU A 1093 -18.75 -32.00 -2.68
C LEU A 1093 -17.66 -32.87 -3.33
N LYS A 1094 -16.77 -33.51 -2.56
CA LYS A 1094 -15.74 -34.44 -3.08
C LYS A 1094 -16.34 -35.70 -3.74
N LYS A 1095 -17.63 -35.96 -3.52
CA LYS A 1095 -18.35 -37.08 -4.16
C LYS A 1095 -18.80 -36.75 -5.58
N LEU A 1096 -18.77 -35.47 -5.98
CA LEU A 1096 -19.10 -35.09 -7.35
C LEU A 1096 -18.10 -35.69 -8.32
N ALA A 1097 -18.62 -36.25 -9.42
CA ALA A 1097 -17.78 -36.65 -10.53
C ALA A 1097 -17.15 -35.41 -11.19
N ARG A 1098 -15.99 -35.61 -11.81
CA ARG A 1098 -15.41 -34.63 -12.71
C ARG A 1098 -16.30 -34.46 -13.96
N VAL A 1099 -16.36 -33.25 -14.49
CA VAL A 1099 -17.16 -32.89 -15.66
C VAL A 1099 -16.30 -32.22 -16.73
N SER A 1100 -16.56 -32.56 -17.98
CA SER A 1100 -16.02 -31.84 -19.13
C SER A 1100 -17.07 -30.87 -19.63
N LEU A 1101 -16.68 -29.61 -19.86
CA LEU A 1101 -17.55 -28.56 -20.36
C LEU A 1101 -17.31 -28.35 -21.85
N ASP A 1102 -18.39 -28.14 -22.59
CA ASP A 1102 -18.28 -27.66 -23.96
C ASP A 1102 -18.08 -26.15 -23.93
N SER A 1103 -17.12 -25.65 -24.72
CA SER A 1103 -16.81 -24.22 -24.75
C SER A 1103 -16.57 -23.70 -26.15
N HIS A 1104 -17.05 -22.48 -26.39
CA HIS A 1104 -16.82 -21.75 -27.62
C HIS A 1104 -16.44 -20.32 -27.29
N PHE A 1105 -15.27 -19.88 -27.75
CA PHE A 1105 -14.75 -18.54 -27.47
C PHE A 1105 -14.52 -17.78 -28.77
N GLN A 1106 -15.26 -16.70 -28.94
CA GLN A 1106 -15.10 -15.78 -30.06
C GLN A 1106 -14.65 -14.42 -29.53
N TYR A 1107 -13.82 -13.73 -30.30
CA TYR A 1107 -13.34 -12.40 -29.91
C TYR A 1107 -13.03 -11.55 -31.13
N GLU A 1108 -13.10 -10.24 -30.93
CA GLU A 1108 -12.74 -9.23 -31.90
C GLU A 1108 -11.99 -8.07 -31.25
N LYS A 1109 -11.16 -7.39 -32.04
CA LYS A 1109 -10.43 -6.19 -31.64
C LYS A 1109 -11.06 -4.97 -32.31
N ALA A 1110 -11.50 -4.01 -31.51
CA ALA A 1110 -11.98 -2.73 -31.99
C ALA A 1110 -10.83 -1.80 -32.41
N ALA A 1111 -11.14 -0.78 -33.21
CA ALA A 1111 -10.15 0.17 -33.73
C ALA A 1111 -9.45 1.00 -32.64
N ASP A 1112 -10.07 1.14 -31.46
CA ASP A 1112 -9.52 1.84 -30.29
C ASP A 1112 -8.56 0.95 -29.46
N GLY A 1113 -8.27 -0.27 -29.93
CA GLY A 1113 -7.42 -1.23 -29.24
C GLY A 1113 -8.12 -2.01 -28.13
N THR A 1114 -9.43 -1.83 -27.92
CA THR A 1114 -10.20 -2.65 -26.98
C THR A 1114 -10.54 -4.00 -27.61
N TRP A 1115 -10.28 -5.08 -26.90
CA TRP A 1115 -10.76 -6.41 -27.28
C TRP A 1115 -12.07 -6.73 -26.58
N GLN A 1116 -12.96 -7.42 -27.30
CA GLN A 1116 -14.20 -7.96 -26.77
C GLN A 1116 -14.28 -9.44 -27.12
N GLY A 1117 -14.53 -10.27 -26.12
CA GLY A 1117 -14.72 -11.71 -26.25
C GLY A 1117 -16.07 -12.15 -25.71
N ILE A 1118 -16.61 -13.22 -26.30
CA ILE A 1118 -17.81 -13.91 -25.85
C ILE A 1118 -17.44 -15.39 -25.67
N ALA A 1119 -17.45 -15.84 -24.42
CA ALA A 1119 -17.26 -17.24 -24.06
C ALA A 1119 -18.63 -17.88 -23.80
N THR A 1120 -18.98 -18.90 -24.58
CA THR A 1120 -20.17 -19.72 -24.37
C THR A 1120 -19.75 -21.03 -23.75
N ILE A 1121 -20.21 -21.30 -22.52
CA ILE A 1121 -19.88 -22.50 -21.75
C ILE A 1121 -21.15 -23.32 -21.55
N GLU A 1122 -21.12 -24.60 -21.86
CA GLU A 1122 -22.23 -25.53 -21.72
C GLU A 1122 -21.82 -26.74 -20.87
N ASN A 1123 -22.73 -27.18 -19.99
CA ASN A 1123 -22.57 -28.41 -19.22
C ASN A 1123 -23.44 -29.52 -19.82
N PRO A 1124 -22.91 -30.35 -20.74
CA PRO A 1124 -23.67 -31.44 -21.35
C PRO A 1124 -23.85 -32.66 -20.41
N SER A 1125 -23.24 -32.63 -19.22
CA SER A 1125 -23.25 -33.74 -18.28
C SER A 1125 -24.49 -33.74 -17.38
N SER A 1126 -24.68 -34.82 -16.62
CA SER A 1126 -25.73 -34.94 -15.59
C SER A 1126 -25.28 -34.48 -14.21
N VAL A 1127 -24.10 -33.84 -14.08
CA VAL A 1127 -23.49 -33.44 -12.80
C VAL A 1127 -23.26 -31.93 -12.84
N PRO A 1128 -23.56 -31.16 -11.78
CA PRO A 1128 -23.29 -29.73 -11.78
C PRO A 1128 -21.79 -29.43 -11.85
N ALA A 1129 -21.43 -28.39 -12.61
CA ALA A 1129 -20.07 -27.84 -12.65
C ALA A 1129 -19.99 -26.66 -11.68
N LEU A 1130 -19.05 -26.70 -10.73
CA LEU A 1130 -18.98 -25.71 -9.65
C LEU A 1130 -17.71 -24.87 -9.73
N MET A 1131 -17.82 -23.59 -9.34
CA MET A 1131 -16.73 -22.61 -9.35
C MET A 1131 -16.03 -22.52 -10.71
N VAL A 1132 -16.80 -22.53 -11.79
CA VAL A 1132 -16.28 -22.41 -13.15
C VAL A 1132 -15.58 -21.06 -13.30
N ARG A 1133 -14.26 -21.10 -13.45
CA ARG A 1133 -13.38 -19.95 -13.64
C ARG A 1133 -12.94 -19.88 -15.10
N LEU A 1134 -13.13 -18.71 -15.69
CA LEU A 1134 -12.62 -18.32 -17.00
C LEU A 1134 -11.34 -17.50 -16.83
N ASN A 1135 -10.31 -17.82 -17.60
CA ASN A 1135 -9.03 -17.12 -17.61
C ASN A 1135 -8.53 -16.96 -19.05
N VAL A 1136 -8.38 -15.71 -19.53
CA VAL A 1136 -7.82 -15.43 -20.86
C VAL A 1136 -6.30 -15.28 -20.74
N VAL A 1137 -5.58 -16.12 -21.49
CA VAL A 1137 -4.12 -16.17 -21.52
C VAL A 1137 -3.59 -16.02 -22.93
N GLY A 1138 -2.29 -15.73 -23.08
CA GLY A 1138 -1.62 -15.80 -24.36
C GLY A 1138 -1.50 -17.24 -24.87
N GLU A 1139 -1.82 -17.45 -26.14
CA GLU A 1139 -1.81 -18.78 -26.78
C GLU A 1139 -0.43 -19.44 -26.73
N GLN A 1140 0.66 -18.66 -26.85
CA GLN A 1140 2.03 -19.21 -26.92
C GLN A 1140 2.75 -19.18 -25.56
N ASP A 1141 2.56 -18.15 -24.75
CA ASP A 1141 3.28 -17.95 -23.49
C ASP A 1141 2.52 -18.47 -22.26
N GLY A 1142 1.20 -18.71 -22.36
CA GLY A 1142 0.34 -19.07 -21.24
C GLY A 1142 0.16 -17.97 -20.19
N GLY A 1143 0.65 -16.76 -20.45
CA GLY A 1143 0.59 -15.64 -19.49
C GLY A 1143 -0.78 -14.98 -19.51
N GLN A 1144 -1.32 -14.69 -18.33
CA GLN A 1144 -2.61 -14.00 -18.17
C GLN A 1144 -2.60 -12.63 -18.85
N PHE A 1145 -3.76 -12.19 -19.35
CA PHE A 1145 -3.97 -10.81 -19.78
C PHE A 1145 -4.57 -10.04 -18.61
N LEU A 1146 -3.80 -9.12 -18.01
CA LEU A 1146 -4.22 -8.32 -16.86
C LEU A 1146 -3.88 -6.83 -17.08
N PRO A 1147 -4.76 -5.90 -16.70
CA PRO A 1147 -6.12 -6.11 -16.16
C PRO A 1147 -7.11 -6.62 -17.20
N ILE A 1148 -8.21 -7.22 -16.75
CA ILE A 1148 -9.24 -7.82 -17.61
C ILE A 1148 -10.60 -7.81 -16.90
N PHE A 1149 -11.68 -7.62 -17.66
CA PHE A 1149 -13.03 -7.55 -17.12
C PHE A 1149 -13.86 -8.72 -17.63
N TYR A 1150 -14.40 -9.51 -16.72
CA TYR A 1150 -15.37 -10.55 -17.02
C TYR A 1150 -16.77 -10.11 -16.55
N ALA A 1151 -17.78 -10.31 -17.39
CA ALA A 1151 -19.17 -10.02 -17.02
C ALA A 1151 -19.63 -10.87 -15.83
N ASP A 1152 -19.15 -12.12 -15.78
CA ASP A 1152 -19.35 -13.06 -14.67
C ASP A 1152 -18.20 -14.08 -14.63
N ASN A 1153 -17.91 -14.64 -13.45
CA ASN A 1153 -16.86 -15.65 -13.25
C ASN A 1153 -17.09 -16.39 -11.93
N TYR A 1154 -16.42 -17.53 -11.72
CA TYR A 1154 -16.60 -18.39 -10.53
C TYR A 1154 -18.06 -18.85 -10.32
N PHE A 1155 -18.79 -19.12 -11.41
CA PHE A 1155 -20.21 -19.48 -11.36
C PHE A 1155 -20.42 -20.99 -11.30
N ALA A 1156 -21.63 -21.41 -10.91
CA ALA A 1156 -22.10 -22.77 -11.11
C ALA A 1156 -22.83 -22.90 -12.46
N LEU A 1157 -22.74 -24.08 -13.08
CA LEU A 1157 -23.46 -24.43 -14.31
C LEU A 1157 -24.15 -25.79 -14.11
N LEU A 1158 -25.48 -25.79 -14.01
CA LEU A 1158 -26.25 -27.00 -13.74
C LEU A 1158 -26.32 -27.92 -14.97
N PRO A 1159 -26.72 -29.20 -14.82
CA PRO A 1159 -26.89 -30.12 -15.95
C PRO A 1159 -27.75 -29.54 -17.07
N GLY A 1160 -27.21 -29.51 -18.29
CA GLY A 1160 -27.87 -28.99 -19.49
C GLY A 1160 -27.96 -27.46 -19.56
N GLU A 1161 -27.38 -26.72 -18.61
CA GLU A 1161 -27.33 -25.27 -18.69
C GLU A 1161 -26.17 -24.79 -19.58
N GLN A 1162 -26.40 -23.63 -20.20
CA GLN A 1162 -25.44 -22.89 -21.01
C GLN A 1162 -25.36 -21.46 -20.50
N LYS A 1163 -24.15 -20.90 -20.47
CA LYS A 1163 -23.89 -19.52 -20.08
C LYS A 1163 -23.01 -18.80 -21.08
N GLU A 1164 -23.42 -17.59 -21.44
CA GLU A 1164 -22.61 -16.64 -22.21
C GLU A 1164 -21.94 -15.64 -21.26
N VAL A 1165 -20.62 -15.52 -21.35
CA VAL A 1165 -19.83 -14.55 -20.58
C VAL A 1165 -19.10 -13.61 -21.54
N ARG A 1166 -19.37 -12.31 -21.38
CA ARG A 1166 -18.65 -11.27 -22.10
C ARG A 1166 -17.37 -10.90 -21.36
N ILE A 1167 -16.29 -10.72 -22.11
CA ILE A 1167 -14.94 -10.47 -21.58
C ILE A 1167 -14.36 -9.29 -22.35
N ARG A 1168 -13.68 -8.35 -21.68
CA ARG A 1168 -12.99 -7.23 -22.33
C ARG A 1168 -11.64 -6.94 -21.70
N TRP A 1169 -10.65 -6.62 -22.54
CA TRP A 1169 -9.28 -6.25 -22.16
C TRP A 1169 -8.70 -5.26 -23.19
N LYS A 1170 -7.52 -4.71 -22.92
CA LYS A 1170 -6.84 -3.79 -23.87
C LYS A 1170 -5.75 -4.52 -24.64
N GLU A 1171 -5.49 -4.05 -25.86
CA GLU A 1171 -4.40 -4.54 -26.69
C GLU A 1171 -3.06 -4.53 -25.96
N GLU A 1172 -2.79 -3.45 -25.22
CA GLU A 1172 -1.53 -3.26 -24.50
C GLU A 1172 -1.25 -4.40 -23.49
N ASP A 1173 -2.29 -5.05 -22.97
CA ASP A 1173 -2.18 -6.13 -21.99
C ASP A 1173 -1.90 -7.51 -22.63
N THR A 1174 -2.03 -7.62 -23.95
CA THR A 1174 -1.87 -8.89 -24.68
C THR A 1174 -0.41 -9.28 -24.90
N ARG A 1175 0.52 -8.32 -24.79
CA ARG A 1175 1.95 -8.50 -25.13
C ARG A 1175 2.16 -9.06 -26.54
N GLY A 1176 1.24 -8.74 -27.45
CA GLY A 1176 1.22 -9.24 -28.84
C GLY A 1176 0.78 -10.70 -29.00
N GLN A 1177 0.26 -11.33 -27.94
CA GLN A 1177 -0.21 -12.71 -27.96
C GLN A 1177 -1.67 -12.79 -28.44
N LYS A 1178 -2.01 -13.87 -29.14
CA LYS A 1178 -3.41 -14.20 -29.41
C LYS A 1178 -4.07 -14.71 -28.12
N PRO A 1179 -5.33 -14.32 -27.84
CA PRO A 1179 -6.04 -14.79 -26.67
C PRO A 1179 -6.44 -16.26 -26.82
N ARG A 1180 -6.27 -17.02 -25.74
CA ARG A 1180 -6.79 -18.38 -25.53
C ARG A 1180 -7.56 -18.41 -24.23
N LEU A 1181 -8.73 -19.03 -24.24
CA LEU A 1181 -9.54 -19.23 -23.03
C LEU A 1181 -9.10 -20.50 -22.32
N GLU A 1182 -8.71 -20.39 -21.06
CA GLU A 1182 -8.58 -21.50 -20.13
C GLU A 1182 -9.80 -21.53 -19.20
N ILE A 1183 -10.29 -22.74 -18.94
CA ILE A 1183 -11.45 -22.98 -18.08
C ILE A 1183 -10.99 -23.92 -16.98
N SER A 1184 -11.29 -23.57 -15.73
CA SER A 1184 -11.08 -24.43 -14.57
C SER A 1184 -12.30 -24.41 -13.67
N GLY A 1185 -12.35 -25.29 -12.68
CA GLY A 1185 -13.43 -25.34 -11.70
C GLY A 1185 -13.20 -26.44 -10.68
N TYR A 1186 -14.00 -26.46 -9.62
CA TYR A 1186 -13.82 -27.40 -8.51
C TYR A 1186 -13.83 -28.86 -8.99
N ASN A 1187 -14.79 -29.19 -9.85
CA ASN A 1187 -14.93 -30.51 -10.46
C ASN A 1187 -14.88 -30.48 -11.99
N VAL A 1188 -14.22 -29.50 -12.60
CA VAL A 1188 -14.02 -29.43 -14.06
C VAL A 1188 -12.67 -30.07 -14.44
N ASP A 1189 -12.62 -30.74 -15.60
CA ASP A 1189 -11.40 -31.35 -16.18
C ASP A 1189 -10.65 -30.42 -17.15
#